data_AF-A0A2R5GP07-F1
#
_entry.id   AF-A0A2R5GP07-F1
#
_cell.length_a   1.000
_cell.length_b   1.000
_cell.length_c   1.000
_cell.angle_alpha   90.00
_cell.angle_beta   90.00
_cell.angle_gamma   90.00
#
_symmetry.space_group_name_H-M   'P 1'
#
loop_
_entity.id
_entity.type
_entity.pdbx_description
1 polymer ?
#
loop_
_entity_poly.entity_id
_entity_poly.type
_entity_poly.pdbx_seq_one_letter_code
_entity_poly.pdbx_strand_id
1 'polypeptide(L)'
;MKRVAVVGDSLTSRGLAEAGGWCGLVATAFAGRADVVARGFSGYSSRWLLAALGSLLGEDLGPVRKEGELVVVWAGANDAVLNTTGKRQFVPVDEYCENLRIIVKTFQERGADVVVMNPPPIDEAMRLEHQRQKYGAKATGQLERTYANTRVYAEACRATFAEDASVVFVDIFSALDAKQDPRGLLIDGLHLSSQGQRVVYEVFMQALRDHLPRWSPKALQGPFLSHEKVPTHPARLRAQEKRPGSEQGEKDVDDGSKGKSGGGSLAAAASALSRYLPSASPLFRAQSEPVRILRNARFWSWELNDFAPRGQELVLRGNKIVALRADSSDDAGDDENSIIHDLGGGFVLPGLADAHIHVYQLGETKRNLDLLGCASIDELKQRLAAFVKKNPDREWVVGTGWDHERMGRLPTRQDLDDVVPEGTKVVLWRVCLHILVANTAALEASHISITNPAPVPGGEIDTDPSTGAATGILRENAVKAVVAHVVEKNPAVIAKSITQGLQECLRFGLTGVQTNDEGTLDVYRALDRDGKLPIRVQLTPQHGEVNGPWSSSSGMLAIDRVKLFADGALGANTAALRNLDAGSQQTRTEGATAKEGTDSSTKKNADDSYRGILVHDQAELDRMVAEAHAQNLRVEAHAIGDYAAECMLRAFRSAGLTFRDRPVLTHCQILGADLVAQMASGGVIANVQPTFVPTDASWINERVDGEQLKYSYAWKTLLNAGVQVSGSSDAPVECCAPLLGMYDAIYRPSSHDRAQADSFHENESLSFAQALHLYTLGANFAARRERTRGRIEVGFAADLTVVSENIAADPKCLLSAQVTQVFVAGEPRLDAAAVPGPAVNTVLHRSGPYMEGKNGRFRDHLTCGCHHHHGKIPY
;
A
#
# COMPACT_ATOMS: atom_id res chain seq x y z
N MET A 1 -28.55 -6.26 0.78
CA MET A 1 -27.70 -7.46 0.89
C MET A 1 -28.02 -8.17 2.20
N LYS A 2 -28.04 -9.50 2.24
CA LYS A 2 -28.24 -10.21 3.52
C LYS A 2 -27.05 -10.02 4.45
N ARG A 3 -27.22 -10.22 5.75
CA ARG A 3 -26.15 -10.09 6.76
C ARG A 3 -26.10 -11.30 7.68
N VAL A 4 -24.89 -11.77 7.99
CA VAL A 4 -24.59 -12.71 9.08
C VAL A 4 -23.84 -11.93 10.16
N ALA A 5 -24.49 -11.68 11.30
CA ALA A 5 -23.89 -11.04 12.45
C ALA A 5 -23.46 -12.11 13.47
N VAL A 6 -22.22 -12.06 13.96
CA VAL A 6 -21.72 -12.95 15.01
C VAL A 6 -21.42 -12.13 16.24
N VAL A 7 -22.05 -12.45 17.36
CA VAL A 7 -21.97 -11.69 18.62
C VAL A 7 -21.54 -12.65 19.73
N GLY A 8 -20.46 -12.31 20.41
CA GLY A 8 -19.93 -13.21 21.42
C GLY A 8 -18.74 -12.70 22.20
N ASP A 9 -18.05 -13.62 22.86
CA ASP A 9 -16.88 -13.33 23.69
C ASP A 9 -15.56 -13.34 22.90
N SER A 10 -14.43 -13.58 23.58
CA SER A 10 -13.10 -13.61 22.97
C SER A 10 -12.91 -14.71 21.92
N LEU A 11 -13.72 -15.76 21.93
CA LEU A 11 -13.72 -16.80 20.89
C LEU A 11 -14.22 -16.23 19.55
N THR A 12 -15.17 -15.30 19.61
CA THR A 12 -15.67 -14.59 18.43
C THR A 12 -14.65 -13.57 17.90
N SER A 13 -13.94 -12.87 18.80
CA SER A 13 -12.96 -11.84 18.37
C SER A 13 -11.76 -12.47 17.68
N ARG A 14 -11.25 -13.58 18.22
CA ARG A 14 -10.15 -14.34 17.60
C ARG A 14 -10.55 -15.04 16.31
N GLY A 15 -11.81 -15.46 16.19
CA GLY A 15 -12.34 -16.07 14.97
C GLY A 15 -12.23 -15.17 13.72
N LEU A 16 -12.08 -13.85 13.89
CA LEU A 16 -11.80 -12.91 12.80
C LEU A 16 -10.32 -12.50 12.70
N ALA A 17 -9.61 -12.40 13.84
CA ALA A 17 -8.24 -11.90 13.90
C ALA A 17 -7.19 -12.89 13.37
N GLU A 18 -7.48 -14.19 13.40
CA GLU A 18 -6.56 -15.24 12.99
C GLU A 18 -6.74 -15.59 11.49
N ALA A 19 -5.64 -15.72 10.75
CA ALA A 19 -5.67 -16.22 9.38
C ALA A 19 -6.27 -17.64 9.37
N GLY A 20 -7.40 -17.82 8.69
CA GLY A 20 -8.15 -19.09 8.72
C GLY A 20 -9.08 -19.27 9.94
N GLY A 21 -9.32 -18.23 10.74
CA GLY A 21 -10.31 -18.25 11.81
C GLY A 21 -11.74 -18.49 11.31
N TRP A 22 -12.60 -19.08 12.15
CA TRP A 22 -13.91 -19.56 11.71
C TRP A 22 -14.82 -18.45 11.17
N CYS A 23 -14.82 -17.25 11.76
CA CYS A 23 -15.57 -16.09 11.25
C CYS A 23 -15.05 -15.67 9.87
N GLY A 24 -13.73 -15.73 9.66
CA GLY A 24 -13.11 -15.46 8.36
C GLY A 24 -13.48 -16.52 7.31
N LEU A 25 -13.54 -17.78 7.69
CA LEU A 25 -14.02 -18.88 6.83
C LEU A 25 -15.50 -18.72 6.47
N VAL A 26 -16.34 -18.30 7.42
CA VAL A 26 -17.74 -17.93 7.16
C VAL A 26 -17.81 -16.74 6.20
N ALA A 27 -17.06 -15.66 6.45
CA ALA A 27 -16.99 -14.50 5.56
C ALA A 27 -16.61 -14.89 4.12
N THR A 28 -15.64 -15.80 3.98
CA THR A 28 -15.22 -16.34 2.68
C THR A 28 -16.33 -17.14 2.02
N ALA A 29 -17.01 -18.03 2.75
CA ALA A 29 -18.11 -18.83 2.21
C ALA A 29 -19.29 -17.97 1.73
N PHE A 30 -19.57 -16.88 2.44
CA PHE A 30 -20.65 -15.94 2.12
C PHE A 30 -20.23 -14.78 1.21
N ALA A 31 -18.99 -14.76 0.72
CA ALA A 31 -18.47 -13.70 -0.13
C ALA A 31 -19.36 -13.46 -1.37
N GLY A 32 -19.75 -12.20 -1.58
CA GLY A 32 -20.66 -11.81 -2.67
C GLY A 32 -22.14 -12.17 -2.45
N ARG A 33 -22.50 -12.74 -1.30
CA ARG A 33 -23.85 -13.27 -1.00
C ARG A 33 -24.46 -12.65 0.26
N ALA A 34 -23.67 -12.50 1.31
CA ALA A 34 -24.05 -11.79 2.53
C ALA A 34 -22.84 -11.07 3.14
N ASP A 35 -23.10 -9.97 3.83
CA ASP A 35 -22.11 -9.31 4.67
C ASP A 35 -21.91 -10.12 5.94
N VAL A 36 -20.67 -10.46 6.30
CA VAL A 36 -20.37 -11.14 7.58
C VAL A 36 -19.74 -10.13 8.52
N VAL A 37 -20.36 -9.94 9.68
CA VAL A 37 -19.97 -8.94 10.68
C VAL A 37 -19.78 -9.64 12.02
N ALA A 38 -18.53 -9.73 12.50
CA ALA A 38 -18.24 -10.30 13.82
C ALA A 38 -18.01 -9.19 14.86
N ARG A 39 -18.58 -9.38 16.05
CA ARG A 39 -18.47 -8.53 17.24
C ARG A 39 -18.18 -9.42 18.44
N GLY A 40 -16.88 -9.69 18.64
CA GLY A 40 -16.39 -10.44 19.78
C GLY A 40 -15.78 -9.52 20.83
N PHE A 41 -16.19 -9.67 22.09
CA PHE A 41 -15.75 -8.80 23.17
C PHE A 41 -14.95 -9.60 24.19
N SER A 42 -13.63 -9.33 24.22
CA SER A 42 -12.76 -9.96 25.20
C SER A 42 -13.18 -9.58 26.61
N GLY A 43 -13.34 -10.58 27.48
CA GLY A 43 -13.74 -10.38 28.86
C GLY A 43 -15.24 -10.34 29.13
N TYR A 44 -16.09 -10.24 28.10
CA TYR A 44 -17.54 -10.10 28.26
C TYR A 44 -18.19 -11.45 28.53
N SER A 45 -19.04 -11.51 29.55
CA SER A 45 -19.98 -12.62 29.80
C SER A 45 -21.35 -12.30 29.22
N SER A 46 -22.32 -13.22 29.32
CA SER A 46 -23.71 -12.97 28.91
C SER A 46 -24.31 -11.71 29.54
N ARG A 47 -23.95 -11.40 30.79
CA ARG A 47 -24.36 -10.17 31.49
C ARG A 47 -23.88 -8.91 30.78
N TRP A 48 -22.62 -8.91 30.34
CA TRP A 48 -22.02 -7.78 29.63
C TRP A 48 -22.56 -7.66 28.20
N LEU A 49 -22.78 -8.78 27.52
CA LEU A 49 -23.43 -8.78 26.20
C LEU A 49 -24.86 -8.25 26.27
N LEU A 50 -25.62 -8.63 27.29
CA LEU A 50 -26.97 -8.12 27.52
C LEU A 50 -26.95 -6.61 27.77
N ALA A 51 -26.03 -6.11 28.60
CA ALA A 51 -25.88 -4.68 28.85
C ALA A 51 -25.47 -3.89 27.59
N ALA A 52 -24.64 -4.50 26.73
CA ALA A 52 -24.18 -3.88 25.48
C ALA A 52 -25.21 -3.95 24.35
N LEU A 53 -26.31 -4.69 24.49
CA LEU A 53 -27.24 -5.02 23.42
C LEU A 53 -27.83 -3.78 22.72
N GLY A 54 -28.09 -2.71 23.47
CA GLY A 54 -28.56 -1.44 22.92
C GLY A 54 -27.54 -0.79 21.97
N SER A 55 -26.29 -0.66 22.40
CA SER A 55 -25.19 -0.15 21.56
C SER A 55 -24.91 -1.08 20.39
N LEU A 56 -24.98 -2.39 20.63
CA LEU A 56 -24.72 -3.42 19.62
C LEU A 56 -25.71 -3.32 18.44
N LEU A 57 -26.99 -3.10 18.76
CA LEU A 57 -28.08 -2.94 17.79
C LEU A 57 -28.14 -1.55 17.14
N GLY A 58 -27.43 -0.57 17.70
CA GLY A 58 -27.42 0.82 17.23
C GLY A 58 -26.19 1.14 16.39
N GLU A 59 -25.03 1.23 17.03
CA GLU A 59 -23.79 1.74 16.44
C GLU A 59 -23.00 0.63 15.72
N ASP A 60 -23.01 -0.58 16.26
CA ASP A 60 -22.13 -1.67 15.81
C ASP A 60 -22.70 -2.49 14.65
N LEU A 61 -23.92 -2.99 14.82
CA LEU A 61 -24.64 -3.75 13.79
C LEU A 61 -25.59 -2.85 12.99
N GLY A 62 -25.98 -1.67 13.49
CA GLY A 62 -27.05 -0.88 12.87
C GLY A 62 -28.42 -1.56 12.95
N PRO A 63 -29.49 -0.96 12.38
CA PRO A 63 -30.83 -1.52 12.46
C PRO A 63 -30.88 -2.93 11.86
N VAL A 64 -31.52 -3.85 12.58
CA VAL A 64 -31.74 -5.24 12.11
C VAL A 64 -32.58 -5.21 10.85
N ARG A 65 -32.13 -5.94 9.82
CA ARG A 65 -32.81 -5.97 8.52
C ARG A 65 -33.91 -7.04 8.56
N LYS A 66 -35.17 -6.60 8.59
CA LYS A 66 -36.33 -7.50 8.58
C LYS A 66 -36.20 -8.51 7.42
N GLU A 67 -36.22 -9.80 7.74
CA GLU A 67 -36.13 -10.95 6.80
C GLU A 67 -34.79 -11.14 6.05
N GLY A 68 -33.75 -10.38 6.42
CA GLY A 68 -32.45 -10.38 5.74
C GLY A 68 -31.23 -10.62 6.62
N GLU A 69 -31.42 -11.09 7.85
CA GLU A 69 -30.35 -11.19 8.86
C GLU A 69 -30.33 -12.50 9.63
N LEU A 70 -29.13 -13.08 9.76
CA LEU A 70 -28.80 -14.22 10.60
C LEU A 70 -27.91 -13.73 11.73
N VAL A 71 -28.26 -14.01 12.98
CA VAL A 71 -27.47 -13.66 14.16
C VAL A 71 -26.97 -14.92 14.84
N VAL A 72 -25.67 -15.00 15.05
CA VAL A 72 -25.02 -16.05 15.83
C VAL A 72 -24.69 -15.49 17.21
N VAL A 73 -25.24 -16.08 18.26
CA VAL A 73 -24.96 -15.74 19.66
C VAL A 73 -24.04 -16.81 20.24
N TRP A 74 -22.82 -16.42 20.60
CA TRP A 74 -21.84 -17.35 21.19
C TRP A 74 -21.20 -16.79 22.46
N ALA A 75 -21.72 -17.25 23.60
CA ALA A 75 -21.25 -16.85 24.93
C ALA A 75 -21.27 -18.05 25.88
N GLY A 76 -20.63 -17.90 27.04
CA GLY A 76 -20.58 -18.94 28.06
C GLY A 76 -19.17 -19.26 28.51
N ALA A 77 -18.14 -18.98 27.69
CA ALA A 77 -16.77 -19.28 28.07
C ALA A 77 -16.32 -18.36 29.21
N ASN A 78 -16.70 -17.08 29.17
CA ASN A 78 -16.45 -16.14 30.27
C ASN A 78 -17.41 -16.30 31.46
N ASP A 79 -18.64 -16.73 31.21
CA ASP A 79 -19.65 -16.99 32.24
C ASP A 79 -19.22 -18.14 33.17
N ALA A 80 -18.57 -19.16 32.59
CA ALA A 80 -18.06 -20.35 33.28
C ALA A 80 -16.82 -20.12 34.17
N VAL A 81 -16.43 -18.87 34.40
CA VAL A 81 -15.38 -18.55 35.38
C VAL A 81 -15.83 -18.93 36.78
N LEU A 82 -14.96 -19.52 37.59
CA LEU A 82 -15.31 -19.87 38.97
C LEU A 82 -15.55 -18.61 39.80
N ASN A 83 -16.62 -18.62 40.60
CA ASN A 83 -16.98 -17.51 41.50
C ASN A 83 -15.84 -17.17 42.50
N THR A 84 -15.00 -18.15 42.82
CA THR A 84 -13.85 -18.00 43.72
C THR A 84 -12.68 -17.24 43.12
N THR A 85 -12.49 -17.30 41.80
CA THR A 85 -11.29 -16.79 41.12
C THR A 85 -11.55 -15.60 40.20
N GLY A 86 -12.80 -15.33 39.81
CA GLY A 86 -13.10 -14.25 38.86
C GLY A 86 -14.53 -13.72 38.92
N LYS A 87 -14.89 -13.08 40.04
CA LYS A 87 -16.22 -12.49 40.30
C LYS A 87 -16.77 -11.58 39.19
N ARG A 88 -15.89 -10.90 38.45
CA ARG A 88 -16.29 -9.95 37.39
C ARG A 88 -16.91 -10.66 36.16
N GLN A 89 -16.44 -11.85 35.84
CA GLN A 89 -16.88 -12.60 34.66
C GLN A 89 -17.91 -13.68 35.00
N PHE A 90 -17.85 -14.24 36.22
CA PHE A 90 -18.79 -15.25 36.68
C PHE A 90 -20.26 -14.79 36.56
N VAL A 91 -21.07 -15.67 35.98
CA VAL A 91 -22.53 -15.52 35.88
C VAL A 91 -23.17 -16.83 36.34
N PRO A 92 -24.02 -16.86 37.38
CA PRO A 92 -24.75 -18.07 37.78
C PRO A 92 -25.47 -18.72 36.60
N VAL A 93 -25.52 -20.05 36.55
CA VAL A 93 -26.04 -20.81 35.40
C VAL A 93 -27.46 -20.41 35.02
N ASP A 94 -28.35 -20.21 36.01
CA ASP A 94 -29.72 -19.76 35.78
C ASP A 94 -29.77 -18.35 35.16
N GLU A 95 -28.91 -17.44 35.64
CA GLU A 95 -28.77 -16.09 35.09
C GLU A 95 -28.19 -16.12 33.67
N TYR A 96 -27.20 -16.99 33.40
CA TYR A 96 -26.64 -17.17 32.07
C TYR A 96 -27.71 -17.62 31.06
N CYS A 97 -28.52 -18.62 31.42
CA CYS A 97 -29.60 -19.09 30.58
C CYS A 97 -30.64 -17.99 30.33
N GLU A 98 -31.00 -17.23 31.37
CA GLU A 98 -31.96 -16.14 31.24
C GLU A 98 -31.44 -14.98 30.38
N ASN A 99 -30.16 -14.60 30.57
CA ASN A 99 -29.51 -13.60 29.73
C ASN A 99 -29.53 -14.01 28.25
N LEU A 100 -29.21 -15.27 27.95
CA LEU A 100 -29.28 -15.77 26.57
C LEU A 100 -30.70 -15.73 26.02
N ARG A 101 -31.73 -16.12 26.80
CA ARG A 101 -33.13 -16.02 26.36
C ARG A 101 -33.51 -14.59 25.98
N ILE A 102 -33.12 -13.61 26.81
CA ILE A 102 -33.40 -12.19 26.54
C ILE A 102 -32.68 -11.72 25.26
N ILE A 103 -31.40 -12.05 25.11
CA ILE A 103 -30.61 -11.69 23.91
C ILE A 103 -31.23 -12.30 22.65
N VAL A 104 -31.51 -13.61 22.68
CA VAL A 104 -32.13 -14.35 21.55
C VAL A 104 -33.47 -13.75 21.19
N LYS A 105 -34.36 -13.58 22.18
CA LYS A 105 -35.70 -13.00 21.98
C LYS A 105 -35.61 -11.60 21.37
N THR A 106 -34.66 -10.77 21.82
CA THR A 106 -34.46 -9.42 21.28
C THR A 106 -34.11 -9.43 19.78
N PHE A 107 -33.29 -10.38 19.32
CA PHE A 107 -32.98 -10.52 17.90
C PHE A 107 -34.15 -11.11 17.10
N GLN A 108 -34.89 -12.08 17.66
CA GLN A 108 -36.06 -12.69 17.04
C GLN A 108 -37.22 -11.69 16.87
N GLU A 109 -37.51 -10.86 17.88
CA GLU A 109 -38.55 -9.81 17.81
C GLU A 109 -38.27 -8.78 16.70
N ARG A 110 -37.02 -8.69 16.25
CA ARG A 110 -36.57 -7.85 15.14
C ARG A 110 -36.55 -8.57 13.79
N GLY A 111 -36.90 -9.86 13.76
CA GLY A 111 -37.04 -10.67 12.54
C GLY A 111 -35.76 -11.31 12.04
N ALA A 112 -34.75 -11.50 12.89
CA ALA A 112 -33.54 -12.25 12.55
C ALA A 112 -33.72 -13.76 12.78
N ASP A 113 -33.09 -14.59 11.95
CA ASP A 113 -32.83 -15.98 12.33
C ASP A 113 -31.72 -16.02 13.37
N VAL A 114 -31.84 -16.87 14.38
CA VAL A 114 -30.87 -16.92 15.47
C VAL A 114 -30.24 -18.31 15.57
N VAL A 115 -28.91 -18.33 15.63
CA VAL A 115 -28.10 -19.50 15.95
C VAL A 115 -27.50 -19.30 17.33
N VAL A 116 -27.59 -20.29 18.21
CA VAL A 116 -26.98 -20.26 19.53
C VAL A 116 -25.90 -21.34 19.61
N MET A 117 -24.70 -20.94 20.04
CA MET A 117 -23.56 -21.82 20.26
C MET A 117 -23.23 -21.89 21.75
N ASN A 118 -22.98 -23.10 22.26
CA ASN A 118 -22.53 -23.30 23.63
C ASN A 118 -20.99 -23.14 23.76
N PRO A 119 -20.43 -22.93 24.96
CA PRO A 119 -18.98 -22.78 25.12
C PRO A 119 -18.22 -24.07 24.79
N PRO A 120 -16.97 -23.99 24.28
CA PRO A 120 -16.12 -25.15 24.02
C PRO A 120 -15.61 -25.79 25.33
N PRO A 121 -15.09 -27.04 25.30
CA PRO A 121 -14.33 -27.58 26.40
C PRO A 121 -13.04 -26.78 26.62
N ILE A 122 -12.49 -26.85 27.83
CA ILE A 122 -11.21 -26.22 28.17
C ILE A 122 -10.17 -27.29 28.53
N ASP A 123 -8.90 -27.00 28.29
CA ASP A 123 -7.76 -27.81 28.76
C ASP A 123 -7.11 -27.13 29.97
N GLU A 124 -7.33 -27.69 31.14
CA GLU A 124 -6.87 -27.17 32.42
C GLU A 124 -5.33 -27.14 32.53
N ALA A 125 -4.65 -28.14 31.97
CA ALA A 125 -3.19 -28.22 32.03
C ALA A 125 -2.54 -27.13 31.17
N MET A 126 -3.03 -26.95 29.94
CA MET A 126 -2.61 -25.87 29.05
C MET A 126 -2.95 -24.50 29.62
N ARG A 127 -4.10 -24.38 30.30
CA ARG A 127 -4.51 -23.12 30.94
C ARG A 127 -3.53 -22.69 32.03
N LEU A 128 -3.12 -23.63 32.89
CA LEU A 128 -2.10 -23.38 33.92
C LEU A 128 -0.73 -23.08 33.32
N GLU A 129 -0.35 -23.76 32.24
CA GLU A 129 0.87 -23.47 31.50
C GLU A 129 0.87 -22.05 30.93
N HIS A 130 -0.22 -21.67 30.24
CA HIS A 130 -0.38 -20.33 29.70
C HIS A 130 -0.33 -19.26 30.79
N GLN A 131 -0.95 -19.50 31.95
CA GLN A 131 -0.88 -18.59 33.09
C GLN A 131 0.57 -18.39 33.56
N ARG A 132 1.37 -19.48 33.64
CA ARG A 132 2.79 -19.40 33.98
C ARG A 132 3.60 -18.65 32.94
N GLN A 133 3.39 -18.90 31.66
CA GLN A 133 4.08 -18.21 30.56
C GLN A 133 3.73 -16.71 30.53
N LYS A 134 2.47 -16.36 30.76
CA LYS A 134 1.99 -14.97 30.67
C LYS A 134 2.35 -14.12 31.89
N TYR A 135 2.29 -14.69 33.09
CA TYR A 135 2.44 -13.93 34.35
C TYR A 135 3.74 -14.23 35.10
N GLY A 136 4.53 -15.22 34.67
CA GLY A 136 5.81 -15.57 35.30
C GLY A 136 5.66 -15.84 36.80
N ALA A 137 6.49 -15.17 37.61
CA ALA A 137 6.44 -15.26 39.07
C ALA A 137 5.12 -14.78 39.70
N LYS A 138 4.26 -14.06 38.95
CA LYS A 138 2.95 -13.59 39.41
C LYS A 138 1.80 -14.55 39.08
N ALA A 139 2.08 -15.72 38.49
CA ALA A 139 1.06 -16.73 38.22
C ALA A 139 0.47 -17.26 39.53
N THR A 140 -0.86 -17.26 39.65
CA THR A 140 -1.54 -17.67 40.89
C THR A 140 -1.56 -19.19 41.09
N GLY A 141 -1.34 -19.96 40.01
CA GLY A 141 -1.46 -21.42 40.02
C GLY A 141 -2.90 -21.90 40.18
N GLN A 142 -3.87 -20.99 40.20
CA GLN A 142 -5.29 -21.28 40.33
C GLN A 142 -5.96 -21.16 38.97
N LEU A 143 -6.72 -22.19 38.60
CA LEU A 143 -7.57 -22.21 37.43
C LEU A 143 -8.74 -21.25 37.61
N GLU A 144 -8.96 -20.38 36.63
CA GLU A 144 -10.14 -19.52 36.63
C GLU A 144 -11.38 -20.19 36.06
N ARG A 145 -11.22 -21.29 35.32
CA ARG A 145 -12.27 -22.12 34.72
C ARG A 145 -11.84 -23.59 34.80
N THR A 146 -12.80 -24.51 34.88
CA THR A 146 -12.54 -25.96 34.82
C THR A 146 -13.35 -26.60 33.70
N TYR A 147 -12.88 -27.74 33.20
CA TYR A 147 -13.63 -28.55 32.23
C TYR A 147 -15.00 -28.91 32.78
N ALA A 148 -15.03 -29.39 34.03
CA ALA A 148 -16.27 -29.79 34.71
C ALA A 148 -17.25 -28.62 34.83
N ASN A 149 -16.78 -27.42 35.20
CA ASN A 149 -17.66 -26.26 35.30
C ASN A 149 -18.13 -25.80 33.92
N THR A 150 -17.24 -25.72 32.92
CA THR A 150 -17.61 -25.31 31.56
C THR A 150 -18.64 -26.25 30.94
N ARG A 151 -18.54 -27.56 31.23
CA ARG A 151 -19.53 -28.54 30.81
C ARG A 151 -20.93 -28.24 31.38
N VAL A 152 -21.04 -27.78 32.62
CA VAL A 152 -22.34 -27.38 33.21
C VAL A 152 -22.99 -26.26 32.39
N TYR A 153 -22.22 -25.26 31.95
CA TYR A 153 -22.75 -24.17 31.11
C TYR A 153 -23.12 -24.67 29.71
N ALA A 154 -22.30 -25.57 29.14
CA ALA A 154 -22.58 -26.17 27.85
C ALA A 154 -23.87 -27.00 27.85
N GLU A 155 -24.08 -27.82 28.89
CA GLU A 155 -25.28 -28.62 29.12
C GLU A 155 -26.50 -27.76 29.41
N ALA A 156 -26.35 -26.69 30.20
CA ALA A 156 -27.45 -25.76 30.49
C ALA A 156 -27.89 -24.97 29.24
N CYS A 157 -26.93 -24.53 28.41
CA CYS A 157 -27.21 -23.89 27.13
C CYS A 157 -27.96 -24.87 26.19
N ARG A 158 -27.49 -26.12 26.09
CA ARG A 158 -28.15 -27.19 25.33
C ARG A 158 -29.56 -27.45 25.83
N ALA A 159 -29.75 -27.64 27.14
CA ALA A 159 -31.06 -27.87 27.74
C ALA A 159 -32.04 -26.71 27.50
N THR A 160 -31.52 -25.49 27.34
CA THR A 160 -32.33 -24.30 27.07
C THR A 160 -32.77 -24.19 25.62
N PHE A 161 -31.90 -24.52 24.65
CA PHE A 161 -32.12 -24.18 23.24
C PHE A 161 -32.18 -25.37 22.27
N ALA A 162 -31.76 -26.58 22.65
CA ALA A 162 -31.71 -27.71 21.72
C ALA A 162 -33.08 -28.16 21.21
N GLU A 163 -34.12 -28.04 22.04
CA GLU A 163 -35.51 -28.38 21.69
C GLU A 163 -36.33 -27.14 21.28
N ASP A 164 -35.72 -25.95 21.27
CA ASP A 164 -36.39 -24.71 20.87
C ASP A 164 -36.37 -24.57 19.34
N ALA A 165 -37.48 -24.90 18.70
CA ALA A 165 -37.65 -24.83 17.26
C ALA A 165 -37.52 -23.41 16.66
N SER A 166 -37.49 -22.36 17.50
CA SER A 166 -37.33 -20.97 17.05
C SER A 166 -35.86 -20.55 16.85
N VAL A 167 -34.90 -21.39 17.23
CA VAL A 167 -33.46 -21.16 17.06
C VAL A 167 -32.77 -22.38 16.44
N VAL A 168 -31.57 -22.17 15.90
CA VAL A 168 -30.67 -23.27 15.56
C VAL A 168 -29.62 -23.41 16.65
N PHE A 169 -29.66 -24.51 17.39
CA PHE A 169 -28.65 -24.81 18.40
C PHE A 169 -27.46 -25.56 17.79
N VAL A 170 -26.24 -25.14 18.16
CA VAL A 170 -24.99 -25.76 17.70
C VAL A 170 -24.14 -26.15 18.91
N ASP A 171 -23.93 -27.45 19.08
CA ASP A 171 -23.17 -28.01 20.21
C ASP A 171 -21.66 -28.06 19.91
N ILE A 172 -21.01 -26.94 20.15
CA ILE A 172 -19.57 -26.79 20.01
C ILE A 172 -18.82 -27.62 21.06
N PHE A 173 -19.36 -27.72 22.28
CA PHE A 173 -18.73 -28.50 23.35
C PHE A 173 -18.50 -29.95 22.91
N SER A 174 -19.59 -30.64 22.55
CA SER A 174 -19.52 -32.05 22.14
C SER A 174 -18.72 -32.25 20.85
N ALA A 175 -18.78 -31.29 19.92
CA ALA A 175 -18.06 -31.38 18.65
C ALA A 175 -16.53 -31.35 18.82
N LEU A 176 -16.04 -30.54 19.76
CA LEU A 176 -14.61 -30.46 20.07
C LEU A 176 -14.17 -31.61 20.99
N ASP A 177 -15.00 -31.97 21.97
CA ASP A 177 -14.71 -33.06 22.92
C ASP A 177 -14.59 -34.43 22.23
N ALA A 178 -15.33 -34.65 21.14
CA ALA A 178 -15.29 -35.89 20.35
C ALA A 178 -13.96 -36.13 19.59
N LYS A 179 -13.08 -35.14 19.47
CA LYS A 179 -11.93 -35.19 18.54
C LYS A 179 -10.66 -35.88 19.09
N GLN A 180 -10.71 -36.52 20.26
CA GLN A 180 -9.64 -37.33 20.89
C GLN A 180 -8.28 -36.64 21.17
N ASP A 181 -7.98 -35.47 20.58
CA ASP A 181 -6.81 -34.64 20.86
C ASP A 181 -7.20 -33.17 21.16
N PRO A 182 -7.54 -32.85 22.42
CA PRO A 182 -7.91 -31.48 22.83
C PRO A 182 -6.75 -30.48 22.71
N ARG A 183 -5.49 -30.93 22.82
CA ARG A 183 -4.30 -30.06 22.78
C ARG A 183 -4.03 -29.52 21.38
N GLY A 184 -4.38 -30.28 20.35
CA GLY A 184 -4.33 -29.81 18.96
C GLY A 184 -5.38 -28.75 18.63
N LEU A 185 -6.46 -28.65 19.42
CA LEU A 185 -7.64 -27.81 19.13
C LEU A 185 -7.64 -26.47 19.88
N LEU A 186 -6.85 -26.33 20.93
CA LEU A 186 -6.77 -25.14 21.77
C LEU A 186 -5.34 -24.61 21.81
N ILE A 187 -5.17 -23.28 21.83
CA ILE A 187 -3.84 -22.64 21.87
C ILE A 187 -3.36 -22.31 23.29
N ASP A 188 -4.29 -22.02 24.20
CA ASP A 188 -3.98 -21.57 25.57
C ASP A 188 -4.87 -22.25 26.62
N GLY A 189 -5.44 -23.40 26.24
CA GLY A 189 -6.42 -24.15 27.02
C GLY A 189 -7.84 -23.58 26.97
N LEU A 190 -8.10 -22.49 26.24
CA LEU A 190 -9.43 -21.88 26.10
C LEU A 190 -9.74 -21.48 24.65
N HIS A 191 -8.84 -20.73 24.03
CA HIS A 191 -9.00 -20.23 22.67
C HIS A 191 -8.64 -21.30 21.65
N LEU A 192 -9.31 -21.27 20.50
CA LEU A 192 -9.18 -22.27 19.45
C LEU A 192 -7.86 -22.11 18.69
N SER A 193 -7.23 -23.23 18.33
CA SER A 193 -6.20 -23.31 17.30
C SER A 193 -6.81 -23.26 15.91
N SER A 194 -6.01 -23.12 14.85
CA SER A 194 -6.49 -23.22 13.47
C SER A 194 -7.32 -24.49 13.20
N GLN A 195 -6.98 -25.61 13.84
CA GLN A 195 -7.75 -26.85 13.74
C GLN A 195 -9.09 -26.75 14.51
N GLY A 196 -9.09 -26.19 15.72
CA GLY A 196 -10.31 -25.92 16.48
C GLY A 196 -11.26 -24.96 15.75
N GLN A 197 -10.71 -23.89 15.17
CA GLN A 197 -11.42 -22.93 14.33
C GLN A 197 -12.12 -23.63 13.14
N ARG A 198 -11.43 -24.59 12.50
CA ARG A 198 -11.98 -25.36 11.38
C ARG A 198 -13.14 -26.25 11.79
N VAL A 199 -13.03 -26.94 12.94
CA VAL A 199 -14.12 -27.77 13.48
C VAL A 199 -15.37 -26.93 13.73
N VAL A 200 -15.22 -25.76 14.35
CA VAL A 200 -16.33 -24.82 14.62
C VAL A 200 -16.98 -24.37 13.30
N TYR A 201 -16.18 -23.98 12.30
CA TYR A 201 -16.68 -23.63 10.98
C TYR A 201 -17.50 -24.75 10.33
N GLU A 202 -16.98 -25.98 10.34
CA GLU A 202 -17.63 -27.13 9.69
C GLU A 202 -18.97 -27.46 10.34
N VAL A 203 -19.01 -27.50 11.67
CA VAL A 203 -20.21 -27.80 12.46
C VAL A 203 -21.26 -26.69 12.28
N PHE A 204 -20.84 -25.43 12.31
CA PHE A 204 -21.73 -24.30 12.04
C PHE A 204 -22.33 -24.35 10.63
N MET A 205 -21.49 -24.56 9.60
CA MET A 205 -21.96 -24.62 8.22
C MET A 205 -22.86 -25.83 7.96
N GLN A 206 -22.63 -26.95 8.67
CA GLN A 206 -23.51 -28.11 8.64
C GLN A 206 -24.87 -27.77 9.25
N ALA A 207 -24.91 -27.15 10.43
CA ALA A 207 -26.15 -26.74 11.07
C ALA A 207 -26.98 -25.78 10.19
N LEU A 208 -26.32 -24.84 9.50
CA LEU A 208 -27.01 -23.99 8.53
C LEU A 208 -27.60 -24.77 7.36
N ARG A 209 -26.91 -25.79 6.84
CA ARG A 209 -27.45 -26.63 5.76
C ARG A 209 -28.68 -27.40 6.20
N ASP A 210 -28.64 -27.95 7.42
CA ASP A 210 -29.68 -28.86 7.92
C ASP A 210 -30.92 -28.11 8.40
N HIS A 211 -30.74 -26.95 9.04
CA HIS A 211 -31.82 -26.25 9.74
C HIS A 211 -32.20 -24.90 9.12
N LEU A 212 -31.29 -24.24 8.40
CA LEU A 212 -31.54 -22.94 7.76
C LEU A 212 -31.05 -22.94 6.29
N PRO A 213 -31.57 -23.82 5.41
CA PRO A 213 -31.06 -23.97 4.05
C PRO A 213 -31.13 -22.67 3.22
N ARG A 214 -32.03 -21.74 3.58
CA ARG A 214 -32.12 -20.39 3.00
C ARG A 214 -30.90 -19.49 3.26
N TRP A 215 -30.06 -19.88 4.21
CA TRP A 215 -28.77 -19.27 4.55
C TRP A 215 -27.58 -20.09 4.05
N SER A 216 -27.80 -21.21 3.36
CA SER A 216 -26.73 -21.90 2.65
C SER A 216 -26.13 -20.96 1.60
N PRO A 217 -24.80 -20.85 1.49
CA PRO A 217 -24.16 -20.05 0.44
C PRO A 217 -24.64 -20.40 -0.98
N LYS A 218 -25.05 -21.65 -1.24
CA LYS A 218 -25.61 -22.03 -2.55
C LYS A 218 -27.01 -21.46 -2.79
N ALA A 219 -27.82 -21.28 -1.75
CA ALA A 219 -29.18 -20.75 -1.84
C ALA A 219 -29.23 -19.22 -1.90
N LEU A 220 -28.22 -18.54 -1.37
CA LEU A 220 -28.07 -17.10 -1.45
C LEU A 220 -27.50 -16.71 -2.82
N GLN A 221 -28.36 -16.58 -3.83
CA GLN A 221 -27.97 -15.95 -5.10
C GLN A 221 -27.50 -14.51 -4.80
N GLY A 222 -26.24 -14.20 -5.10
CA GLY A 222 -25.71 -12.85 -4.99
C GLY A 222 -26.47 -11.89 -5.92
N PRO A 223 -26.46 -10.57 -5.67
CA PRO A 223 -27.14 -9.61 -6.51
C PRO A 223 -26.32 -9.40 -7.80
N PHE A 224 -26.23 -10.43 -8.64
CA PHE A 224 -26.04 -10.15 -10.06
C PHE A 224 -27.36 -9.54 -10.54
N LEU A 225 -27.32 -8.25 -10.84
CA LEU A 225 -28.25 -7.69 -11.81
C LEU A 225 -28.06 -8.55 -13.06
N SER A 226 -28.96 -9.50 -13.30
CA SER A 226 -29.05 -10.12 -14.61
C SER A 226 -29.16 -8.98 -15.62
N HIS A 227 -28.43 -9.03 -16.73
CA HIS A 227 -28.44 -7.98 -17.74
C HIS A 227 -29.88 -7.60 -18.17
N GLU A 228 -30.83 -8.53 -18.06
CA GLU A 228 -32.25 -8.38 -18.33
C GLU A 228 -33.01 -7.50 -17.33
N LYS A 229 -32.51 -7.30 -16.10
CA LYS A 229 -33.15 -6.50 -15.03
C LYS A 229 -32.57 -5.09 -14.88
N VAL A 230 -31.58 -4.71 -15.71
CA VAL A 230 -31.12 -3.32 -15.81
C VAL A 230 -32.12 -2.59 -16.72
N PRO A 231 -32.99 -1.70 -16.19
CA PRO A 231 -33.92 -0.98 -17.02
C PRO A 231 -33.11 0.06 -17.80
N THR A 232 -32.87 -0.24 -19.08
CA THR A 232 -32.27 0.63 -20.11
C THR A 232 -30.73 0.74 -20.15
N HIS A 233 -30.21 0.58 -21.37
CA HIS A 233 -28.82 0.81 -21.75
C HIS A 233 -28.41 2.28 -21.51
N PRO A 234 -27.19 2.58 -21.04
CA PRO A 234 -26.71 3.95 -20.76
C PRO A 234 -26.84 4.95 -21.94
N ALA A 235 -26.98 4.43 -23.16
CA ALA A 235 -27.20 5.21 -24.37
C ALA A 235 -28.59 5.88 -24.43
N ARG A 236 -29.62 5.32 -23.78
CA ARG A 236 -30.97 5.92 -23.73
C ARG A 236 -31.06 7.07 -22.72
N LEU A 237 -30.31 7.01 -21.62
CA LEU A 237 -30.20 8.11 -20.65
C LEU A 237 -29.59 9.37 -21.28
N ARG A 238 -28.60 9.21 -22.17
CA ARG A 238 -27.96 10.33 -22.89
C ARG A 238 -28.83 10.97 -23.97
N ALA A 239 -29.93 10.34 -24.37
CA ALA A 239 -30.86 10.89 -25.37
C ALA A 239 -31.98 11.74 -24.74
N GLN A 240 -32.20 11.63 -23.42
CA GLN A 240 -33.24 12.39 -22.71
C GLN A 240 -32.79 13.77 -22.19
N GLU A 241 -31.48 14.06 -22.15
CA GLU A 241 -30.96 15.34 -21.64
C GLU A 241 -30.83 16.46 -22.69
N LYS A 242 -31.32 16.26 -23.91
CA LYS A 242 -31.36 17.34 -24.93
C LYS A 242 -32.79 17.68 -25.34
N ARG A 243 -33.44 18.53 -24.54
CA ARG A 243 -34.38 19.60 -24.96
C ARG A 243 -34.86 20.40 -23.74
N PRO A 244 -34.54 21.69 -23.61
CA PRO A 244 -35.26 22.60 -22.72
C PRO A 244 -36.37 23.34 -23.48
N GLY A 245 -37.53 23.47 -22.83
CA GLY A 245 -38.47 24.59 -23.02
C GLY A 245 -39.59 24.44 -24.05
N SER A 246 -40.80 24.15 -23.57
CA SER A 246 -41.96 25.05 -23.72
C SER A 246 -43.15 24.48 -22.95
N GLU A 247 -43.50 25.10 -21.83
CA GLU A 247 -44.83 25.01 -21.21
C GLU A 247 -45.86 25.73 -22.10
N GLN A 248 -47.04 25.16 -22.28
CA GLN A 248 -48.35 25.81 -22.14
C GLN A 248 -49.48 24.78 -22.31
N GLY A 249 -50.56 24.98 -21.57
CA GLY A 249 -51.61 24.00 -21.32
C GLY A 249 -52.81 24.02 -22.25
N GLU A 250 -53.89 23.46 -21.69
CA GLU A 250 -55.30 23.41 -22.12
C GLU A 250 -55.77 22.27 -23.04
N LYS A 251 -56.50 21.34 -22.38
CA LYS A 251 -57.88 20.89 -22.65
C LYS A 251 -58.38 20.67 -24.08
N ASP A 252 -58.87 19.43 -24.25
CA ASP A 252 -60.16 19.01 -24.83
C ASP A 252 -60.51 19.26 -26.33
N VAL A 253 -60.90 18.14 -26.96
CA VAL A 253 -61.94 17.94 -28.00
C VAL A 253 -61.54 18.08 -29.49
N ASP A 254 -61.48 16.89 -30.11
CA ASP A 254 -62.21 16.44 -31.31
C ASP A 254 -61.87 16.91 -32.75
N ASP A 255 -62.07 15.92 -33.63
CA ASP A 255 -62.34 15.89 -35.07
C ASP A 255 -61.31 16.35 -36.13
N GLY A 256 -60.99 15.40 -37.03
CA GLY A 256 -61.39 15.56 -38.43
C GLY A 256 -60.64 16.51 -39.37
N SER A 257 -59.69 15.94 -40.11
CA SER A 257 -59.60 16.06 -41.58
C SER A 257 -59.01 17.34 -42.23
N LYS A 258 -58.28 17.08 -43.34
CA LYS A 258 -57.89 17.99 -44.46
C LYS A 258 -56.87 19.09 -44.08
N GLY A 259 -55.77 19.34 -44.79
CA GLY A 259 -55.37 19.00 -46.16
C GLY A 259 -55.04 20.29 -46.93
N LYS A 260 -53.75 20.52 -47.22
CA LYS A 260 -53.15 21.44 -48.23
C LYS A 260 -53.32 22.95 -47.91
N SER A 261 -52.47 23.90 -48.27
CA SER A 261 -51.39 24.14 -49.25
C SER A 261 -50.77 25.52 -48.87
N GLY A 262 -49.59 25.98 -49.29
CA GLY A 262 -48.70 25.58 -50.37
C GLY A 262 -47.54 26.59 -50.54
N GLY A 263 -46.85 26.45 -51.67
CA GLY A 263 -45.77 27.32 -52.16
C GLY A 263 -44.38 26.76 -51.85
N GLY A 264 -43.55 26.28 -52.77
CA GLY A 264 -43.54 26.35 -54.22
C GLY A 264 -42.21 26.96 -54.69
N SER A 265 -41.31 26.08 -55.16
CA SER A 265 -40.22 26.33 -56.12
C SER A 265 -39.08 27.27 -55.68
N LEU A 266 -37.81 27.13 -56.08
CA LEU A 266 -37.20 26.40 -57.19
C LEU A 266 -35.73 26.13 -56.84
N ALA A 267 -35.20 25.05 -57.42
CA ALA A 267 -33.82 24.64 -57.38
C ALA A 267 -32.83 25.75 -57.82
N ALA A 268 -31.79 25.96 -57.02
CA ALA A 268 -30.47 26.38 -57.48
C ALA A 268 -29.40 26.00 -56.44
N ALA A 269 -28.30 25.42 -56.92
CA ALA A 269 -27.02 25.21 -56.21
C ALA A 269 -26.93 24.05 -55.19
N ALA A 270 -27.22 22.82 -55.63
CA ALA A 270 -26.66 21.61 -55.01
C ALA A 270 -25.62 20.97 -55.96
N SER A 271 -24.48 21.66 -56.14
CA SER A 271 -23.27 21.09 -56.76
C SER A 271 -22.03 21.84 -56.27
N ALA A 272 -21.71 21.68 -55.00
CA ALA A 272 -20.35 21.77 -54.47
C ALA A 272 -20.34 21.05 -53.11
N LEU A 273 -19.32 20.21 -52.88
CA LEU A 273 -19.05 19.43 -51.65
C LEU A 273 -19.61 18.00 -51.59
N SER A 274 -19.41 17.25 -52.67
CA SER A 274 -18.77 15.93 -52.51
C SER A 274 -17.28 16.17 -52.29
N ARG A 275 -16.79 16.04 -51.04
CA ARG A 275 -15.36 15.77 -50.75
C ARG A 275 -14.94 15.45 -49.30
N TYR A 276 -15.84 15.26 -48.33
CA TYR A 276 -15.43 14.85 -46.96
C TYR A 276 -16.47 13.98 -46.23
N LEU A 277 -16.82 12.82 -46.79
CA LEU A 277 -17.45 11.74 -46.02
C LEU A 277 -16.69 10.43 -46.30
N PRO A 278 -15.95 9.87 -45.33
CA PRO A 278 -15.39 8.54 -45.47
C PRO A 278 -16.52 7.51 -45.53
N SER A 279 -16.31 6.49 -46.37
CA SER A 279 -17.23 5.38 -46.58
C SER A 279 -17.66 4.72 -45.26
N ALA A 280 -18.93 4.39 -45.15
CA ALA A 280 -19.48 3.57 -44.08
C ALA A 280 -18.63 2.30 -43.91
N SER A 281 -17.96 2.20 -42.77
CA SER A 281 -17.30 0.96 -42.34
C SER A 281 -18.36 -0.04 -41.87
N PRO A 282 -18.15 -1.35 -42.07
CA PRO A 282 -19.13 -2.36 -41.71
C PRO A 282 -19.39 -2.35 -40.20
N LEU A 283 -20.65 -2.60 -39.81
CA LEU A 283 -21.11 -2.87 -38.45
C LEU A 283 -20.05 -3.69 -37.69
N PHE A 284 -19.42 -3.08 -36.68
CA PHE A 284 -18.58 -3.78 -35.72
C PHE A 284 -19.42 -4.88 -35.06
N ARG A 285 -19.19 -6.14 -35.44
CA ARG A 285 -19.36 -7.25 -34.50
C ARG A 285 -18.51 -6.90 -33.29
N ALA A 286 -19.10 -6.85 -32.10
CA ALA A 286 -18.32 -6.87 -30.86
C ALA A 286 -17.46 -8.14 -30.91
N GLN A 287 -16.17 -7.99 -31.20
CA GLN A 287 -15.22 -9.08 -30.98
C GLN A 287 -15.28 -9.40 -29.49
N SER A 288 -15.56 -10.66 -29.15
CA SER A 288 -15.40 -11.17 -27.80
C SER A 288 -13.97 -10.86 -27.34
N GLU A 289 -13.80 -10.36 -26.11
CA GLU A 289 -12.47 -10.13 -25.55
C GLU A 289 -11.64 -11.41 -25.65
N PRO A 290 -10.39 -11.35 -26.13
CA PRO A 290 -9.57 -12.54 -26.32
C PRO A 290 -9.37 -13.26 -24.99
N VAL A 291 -9.56 -14.58 -25.01
CA VAL A 291 -9.19 -15.45 -23.90
C VAL A 291 -7.70 -15.73 -23.99
N ARG A 292 -6.98 -15.60 -22.87
CA ARG A 292 -5.56 -15.97 -22.77
C ARG A 292 -5.37 -17.07 -21.75
N ILE A 293 -4.56 -18.05 -22.10
CA ILE A 293 -4.24 -19.19 -21.22
C ILE A 293 -2.74 -19.13 -20.93
N LEU A 294 -2.40 -18.89 -19.67
CA LEU A 294 -1.02 -18.93 -19.19
C LEU A 294 -0.72 -20.32 -18.65
N ARG A 295 0.27 -21.01 -19.22
CA ARG A 295 0.61 -22.40 -18.85
C ARG A 295 2.10 -22.60 -18.66
N ASN A 296 2.48 -23.81 -18.22
CA ASN A 296 3.86 -24.20 -17.95
C ASN A 296 4.52 -23.24 -16.94
N ALA A 297 3.86 -22.99 -15.82
CA ALA A 297 4.32 -22.09 -14.77
C ALA A 297 3.96 -22.61 -13.38
N ARG A 298 4.43 -21.93 -12.34
CA ARG A 298 3.93 -22.09 -10.97
C ARG A 298 3.36 -20.77 -10.48
N PHE A 299 2.17 -20.78 -9.88
CA PHE A 299 1.48 -19.57 -9.44
C PHE A 299 1.56 -19.44 -7.92
N TRP A 300 1.85 -18.24 -7.42
CA TRP A 300 1.87 -17.97 -5.99
C TRP A 300 0.50 -18.24 -5.35
N SER A 301 0.50 -18.97 -4.23
CA SER A 301 -0.70 -19.23 -3.42
C SER A 301 -0.53 -18.66 -2.02
N TRP A 302 -1.42 -17.74 -1.65
CA TRP A 302 -1.49 -17.19 -0.28
C TRP A 302 -1.90 -18.24 0.75
N GLU A 303 -2.60 -19.30 0.34
CA GLU A 303 -2.99 -20.41 1.23
C GLU A 303 -1.80 -21.30 1.57
N LEU A 304 -0.97 -21.61 0.57
CA LEU A 304 0.23 -22.43 0.77
C LEU A 304 1.40 -21.62 1.35
N ASN A 305 1.34 -20.30 1.21
CA ASN A 305 2.47 -19.41 1.41
C ASN A 305 3.71 -19.84 0.60
N ASP A 306 3.44 -20.38 -0.60
CA ASP A 306 4.43 -20.89 -1.56
C ASP A 306 3.78 -20.89 -2.95
N PHE A 307 4.58 -21.20 -3.97
CA PHE A 307 4.10 -21.47 -5.31
C PHE A 307 3.38 -22.81 -5.39
N ALA A 308 2.20 -22.81 -6.00
CA ALA A 308 1.44 -24.02 -6.27
C ALA A 308 2.23 -25.00 -7.17
N PRO A 309 1.95 -26.31 -7.08
CA PRO A 309 2.59 -27.32 -7.93
C PRO A 309 2.46 -27.01 -9.44
N ARG A 310 3.41 -27.51 -10.24
CA ARG A 310 3.34 -27.42 -11.71
C ARG A 310 2.12 -28.17 -12.25
N GLY A 311 1.65 -27.74 -13.42
CA GLY A 311 0.49 -28.33 -14.11
C GLY A 311 -0.77 -27.48 -14.03
N GLN A 312 -0.72 -26.33 -13.33
CA GLN A 312 -1.82 -25.39 -13.35
C GLN A 312 -1.81 -24.48 -14.58
N GLU A 313 -3.00 -24.10 -15.05
CA GLU A 313 -3.23 -23.10 -16.08
C GLU A 313 -4.06 -21.95 -15.53
N LEU A 314 -3.65 -20.72 -15.86
CA LEU A 314 -4.38 -19.51 -15.47
C LEU A 314 -5.07 -18.94 -16.71
N VAL A 315 -6.39 -18.80 -16.62
CA VAL A 315 -7.21 -18.31 -17.74
C VAL A 315 -7.64 -16.89 -17.48
N LEU A 316 -7.34 -16.03 -18.46
CA LEU A 316 -7.62 -14.60 -18.44
C LEU A 316 -8.67 -14.29 -19.52
N ARG A 317 -9.63 -13.43 -19.18
CA ARG A 317 -10.56 -12.85 -20.15
C ARG A 317 -10.61 -11.34 -19.94
N GLY A 318 -10.12 -10.60 -20.93
CA GLY A 318 -9.84 -9.18 -20.78
C GLY A 318 -9.01 -8.91 -19.53
N ASN A 319 -9.48 -8.01 -18.67
CA ASN A 319 -8.80 -7.62 -17.43
C ASN A 319 -8.97 -8.63 -16.27
N LYS A 320 -9.64 -9.76 -16.42
CA LYS A 320 -9.96 -10.64 -15.26
C LYS A 320 -9.31 -12.01 -15.35
N ILE A 321 -8.89 -12.50 -14.20
CA ILE A 321 -8.65 -13.93 -13.97
C ILE A 321 -10.02 -14.61 -13.87
N VAL A 322 -10.29 -15.58 -14.74
CA VAL A 322 -11.57 -16.28 -14.79
C VAL A 322 -11.48 -17.74 -14.34
N ALA A 323 -10.30 -18.35 -14.39
CA ALA A 323 -10.07 -19.68 -13.86
C ALA A 323 -8.60 -19.91 -13.46
N LEU A 324 -8.40 -20.80 -12.49
CA LEU A 324 -7.12 -21.45 -12.18
C LEU A 324 -7.40 -22.96 -12.22
N ARG A 325 -6.91 -23.65 -13.24
CA ARG A 325 -7.23 -25.06 -13.52
C ARG A 325 -6.02 -25.94 -13.24
N ALA A 326 -6.23 -27.17 -12.79
CA ALA A 326 -5.15 -28.15 -12.54
C ALA A 326 -4.95 -29.15 -13.70
N ASP A 327 -5.88 -29.18 -14.66
CA ASP A 327 -5.85 -30.05 -15.84
C ASP A 327 -6.32 -29.25 -17.07
N SER A 328 -5.60 -29.41 -18.18
CA SER A 328 -5.90 -28.77 -19.47
C SER A 328 -7.12 -29.38 -20.18
N SER A 329 -7.70 -30.47 -19.67
CA SER A 329 -8.90 -31.10 -20.24
C SER A 329 -10.22 -30.43 -19.86
N ASP A 330 -10.18 -29.36 -19.05
CA ASP A 330 -11.36 -28.66 -18.57
C ASP A 330 -11.63 -27.44 -19.47
N ASP A 331 -12.47 -27.63 -20.50
CA ASP A 331 -12.77 -26.67 -21.59
C ASP A 331 -13.48 -25.36 -21.15
N ALA A 332 -13.63 -25.13 -19.84
CA ALA A 332 -14.48 -24.10 -19.25
C ALA A 332 -13.96 -22.66 -19.52
N GLY A 333 -14.17 -22.16 -20.73
CA GLY A 333 -13.76 -20.83 -21.16
C GLY A 333 -12.82 -20.81 -22.36
N ASP A 334 -12.48 -21.97 -22.91
CA ASP A 334 -11.61 -22.11 -24.08
C ASP A 334 -12.46 -21.85 -25.33
N ASP A 335 -12.08 -20.84 -26.09
CA ASP A 335 -12.60 -20.61 -27.44
C ASP A 335 -11.54 -20.99 -28.49
N GLU A 336 -11.97 -21.28 -29.72
CA GLU A 336 -11.07 -21.59 -30.85
C GLU A 336 -10.04 -20.47 -31.14
N ASN A 337 -10.22 -19.28 -30.56
CA ASN A 337 -9.35 -18.11 -30.72
C ASN A 337 -8.48 -17.85 -29.47
N SER A 338 -8.42 -18.77 -28.51
CA SER A 338 -7.67 -18.59 -27.27
C SER A 338 -6.18 -18.44 -27.55
N ILE A 339 -5.56 -17.42 -26.96
CA ILE A 339 -4.12 -17.16 -27.12
C ILE A 339 -3.38 -17.85 -25.98
N ILE A 340 -2.56 -18.84 -26.33
CA ILE A 340 -1.77 -19.61 -25.37
C ILE A 340 -0.41 -18.92 -25.15
N HIS A 341 -0.10 -18.63 -23.88
CA HIS A 341 1.21 -18.15 -23.45
C HIS A 341 1.92 -19.23 -22.65
N ASP A 342 3.03 -19.74 -23.19
CA ASP A 342 3.95 -20.63 -22.46
C ASP A 342 4.93 -19.78 -21.63
N LEU A 343 4.91 -19.94 -20.31
CA LEU A 343 5.75 -19.17 -19.40
C LEU A 343 7.10 -19.84 -19.09
N GLY A 344 7.46 -20.92 -19.81
CA GLY A 344 8.81 -21.50 -19.79
C GLY A 344 9.24 -22.09 -18.44
N GLY A 345 8.28 -22.51 -17.61
CA GLY A 345 8.53 -23.04 -16.27
C GLY A 345 8.71 -21.96 -15.19
N GLY A 346 8.41 -20.69 -15.50
CA GLY A 346 8.57 -19.54 -14.62
C GLY A 346 7.65 -19.51 -13.40
N PHE A 347 7.90 -18.56 -12.52
CA PHE A 347 7.21 -18.38 -11.24
C PHE A 347 6.37 -17.10 -11.29
N VAL A 348 5.06 -17.22 -11.12
CA VAL A 348 4.09 -16.13 -11.31
C VAL A 348 3.65 -15.59 -9.95
N LEU A 349 3.96 -14.33 -9.71
CA LEU A 349 3.51 -13.55 -8.56
C LEU A 349 2.24 -12.76 -8.92
N PRO A 350 1.40 -12.39 -7.94
CA PRO A 350 0.45 -11.30 -8.15
C PRO A 350 1.22 -10.06 -8.63
N GLY A 351 0.59 -9.24 -9.47
CA GLY A 351 1.20 -8.04 -9.99
C GLY A 351 1.81 -7.18 -8.90
N LEU A 352 3.12 -6.94 -9.00
CA LEU A 352 3.86 -6.11 -8.05
C LEU A 352 3.47 -4.64 -8.26
N ALA A 353 3.41 -3.89 -7.16
CA ALA A 353 3.06 -2.48 -7.18
C ALA A 353 3.96 -1.67 -6.23
N ASP A 354 4.32 -0.48 -6.66
CA ASP A 354 5.06 0.49 -5.85
C ASP A 354 4.08 1.47 -5.22
N ALA A 355 4.08 1.57 -3.89
CA ALA A 355 3.14 2.42 -3.17
C ALA A 355 3.56 3.89 -3.05
N HIS A 356 4.75 4.29 -3.51
CA HIS A 356 5.20 5.68 -3.53
C HIS A 356 6.45 5.83 -4.40
N ILE A 357 6.33 6.65 -5.45
CA ILE A 357 7.37 6.87 -6.45
C ILE A 357 7.18 8.25 -7.10
N HIS A 358 8.21 8.77 -7.75
CA HIS A 358 8.17 9.96 -8.59
C HIS A 358 8.47 9.57 -10.05
N VAL A 359 7.48 9.01 -10.75
CA VAL A 359 7.66 8.44 -12.10
C VAL A 359 8.14 9.48 -13.11
N TYR A 360 7.62 10.72 -13.04
CA TYR A 360 8.07 11.78 -13.92
C TYR A 360 9.57 12.07 -13.71
N GLN A 361 9.99 12.21 -12.46
CA GLN A 361 11.38 12.46 -12.10
C GLN A 361 12.28 11.27 -12.45
N LEU A 362 11.84 10.03 -12.23
CA LEU A 362 12.56 8.82 -12.65
C LEU A 362 12.84 8.80 -14.17
N GLY A 363 11.91 9.31 -14.98
CA GLY A 363 12.14 9.50 -16.40
C GLY A 363 13.05 10.68 -16.73
N GLU A 364 12.94 11.76 -15.97
CA GLU A 364 13.75 12.96 -16.12
C GLU A 364 15.23 12.76 -15.76
N THR A 365 15.58 11.94 -14.76
CA THR A 365 16.98 11.67 -14.39
C THR A 365 17.80 11.14 -15.56
N LYS A 366 17.18 10.39 -16.50
CA LYS A 366 17.84 9.92 -17.74
C LYS A 366 18.26 11.05 -18.69
N ARG A 367 17.70 12.25 -18.52
CA ARG A 367 18.06 13.46 -19.28
C ARG A 367 19.01 14.37 -18.50
N ASN A 368 19.12 14.22 -17.19
CA ASN A 368 19.87 15.12 -16.32
C ASN A 368 21.27 14.57 -16.02
N LEU A 369 22.09 15.40 -15.38
CA LEU A 369 23.40 14.99 -14.91
C LEU A 369 23.24 14.00 -13.74
N ASP A 370 23.75 12.78 -13.94
CA ASP A 370 23.75 11.73 -12.93
C ASP A 370 24.97 11.86 -11.99
N LEU A 371 24.68 12.14 -10.72
CA LEU A 371 25.64 12.27 -9.64
C LEU A 371 25.53 11.13 -8.64
N LEU A 372 24.71 10.11 -8.91
CA LEU A 372 24.61 8.95 -8.05
C LEU A 372 25.97 8.26 -7.95
N GLY A 373 26.33 7.89 -6.73
CA GLY A 373 27.59 7.21 -6.44
C GLY A 373 28.83 8.10 -6.44
N CYS A 374 28.70 9.42 -6.67
CA CYS A 374 29.81 10.36 -6.67
C CYS A 374 30.55 10.34 -5.31
N ALA A 375 31.87 10.14 -5.34
CA ALA A 375 32.69 9.87 -4.16
C ALA A 375 33.44 11.10 -3.64
N SER A 376 33.50 12.19 -4.40
CA SER A 376 34.16 13.44 -3.97
C SER A 376 33.62 14.66 -4.70
N ILE A 377 33.93 15.85 -4.18
CA ILE A 377 33.61 17.12 -4.84
C ILE A 377 34.36 17.26 -6.17
N ASP A 378 35.61 16.79 -6.26
CA ASP A 378 36.38 16.82 -7.51
C ASP A 378 35.73 15.96 -8.59
N GLU A 379 35.21 14.79 -8.23
CA GLU A 379 34.46 13.95 -9.17
C GLU A 379 33.17 14.64 -9.61
N LEU A 380 32.43 15.27 -8.69
CA LEU A 380 31.23 16.05 -9.01
C LEU A 380 31.56 17.15 -10.02
N LYS A 381 32.62 17.91 -9.77
CA LYS A 381 33.15 18.97 -10.65
C LYS A 381 33.50 18.44 -12.04
N GLN A 382 34.17 17.29 -12.13
CA GLN A 382 34.52 16.65 -13.39
C GLN A 382 33.28 16.19 -14.18
N ARG A 383 32.33 15.53 -13.52
CA ARG A 383 31.07 15.08 -14.16
C ARG A 383 30.24 16.28 -14.65
N LEU A 384 30.18 17.35 -13.86
CA LEU A 384 29.50 18.59 -14.23
C LEU A 384 30.15 19.23 -15.46
N ALA A 385 31.47 19.47 -15.44
CA ALA A 385 32.19 20.06 -16.56
C ALA A 385 32.01 19.26 -17.86
N ALA A 386 32.09 17.93 -17.77
CA ALA A 386 31.88 17.03 -18.90
C ALA A 386 30.44 17.13 -19.45
N PHE A 387 29.44 17.20 -18.57
CA PHE A 387 28.04 17.33 -18.95
C PHE A 387 27.75 18.66 -19.62
N VAL A 388 28.24 19.78 -19.07
CA VAL A 388 28.08 21.11 -19.66
C VAL A 388 28.72 21.18 -21.04
N LYS A 389 29.96 20.67 -21.19
CA LYS A 389 30.64 20.60 -22.48
C LYS A 389 29.86 19.80 -23.53
N LYS A 390 29.19 18.72 -23.12
CA LYS A 390 28.39 17.87 -24.02
C LYS A 390 27.02 18.48 -24.36
N ASN A 391 26.52 19.40 -23.54
CA ASN A 391 25.19 19.99 -23.66
C ASN A 391 25.26 21.54 -23.64
N PRO A 392 25.96 22.19 -24.59
CA PRO A 392 26.20 23.64 -24.55
C PRO A 392 24.92 24.47 -24.72
N ASP A 393 23.88 23.91 -25.33
CA ASP A 393 22.62 24.62 -25.61
C ASP A 393 21.60 24.57 -24.45
N ARG A 394 21.96 23.96 -23.30
CA ARG A 394 21.07 23.93 -22.14
C ARG A 394 21.08 25.26 -21.41
N GLU A 395 19.91 25.88 -21.32
CA GLU A 395 19.73 27.10 -20.53
C GLU A 395 19.94 26.85 -19.03
N TRP A 396 19.45 25.70 -18.54
CA TRP A 396 19.61 25.23 -17.16
C TRP A 396 20.24 23.83 -17.16
N VAL A 397 21.30 23.69 -16.35
CA VAL A 397 21.98 22.42 -16.11
C VAL A 397 21.44 21.85 -14.81
N VAL A 398 20.72 20.73 -14.93
CA VAL A 398 20.11 20.03 -13.80
C VAL A 398 20.82 18.71 -13.58
N GLY A 399 21.14 18.41 -12.33
CA GLY A 399 21.67 17.11 -11.93
C GLY A 399 21.05 16.60 -10.64
N THR A 400 21.20 15.31 -10.37
CA THR A 400 20.61 14.65 -9.20
C THR A 400 21.53 13.54 -8.70
N GLY A 401 21.56 13.31 -7.39
CA GLY A 401 22.14 12.09 -6.80
C GLY A 401 23.42 12.28 -6.00
N TRP A 402 23.89 13.52 -5.82
CA TRP A 402 25.06 13.76 -4.97
C TRP A 402 24.73 13.47 -3.50
N ASP A 403 25.74 13.04 -2.74
CA ASP A 403 25.60 12.75 -1.32
C ASP A 403 26.85 13.18 -0.54
N HIS A 404 26.71 14.17 0.32
CA HIS A 404 27.83 14.73 1.08
C HIS A 404 28.39 13.74 2.11
N GLU A 405 27.58 12.79 2.60
CA GLU A 405 28.07 11.73 3.50
C GLU A 405 29.10 10.83 2.80
N ARG A 406 29.00 10.70 1.47
CA ARG A 406 29.98 10.00 0.63
C ARG A 406 31.11 10.92 0.17
N MET A 407 30.80 12.16 -0.16
CA MET A 407 31.79 13.13 -0.69
C MET A 407 32.64 13.83 0.39
N GLY A 408 32.29 13.67 1.67
CA GLY A 408 32.98 14.24 2.82
C GLY A 408 32.58 15.67 3.21
N ARG A 409 31.96 16.44 2.30
CA ARG A 409 31.39 17.77 2.59
C ARG A 409 30.25 18.14 1.63
N LEU A 410 29.47 19.14 2.00
CA LEU A 410 28.49 19.76 1.10
C LEU A 410 29.20 20.48 -0.07
N PRO A 411 28.68 20.39 -1.30
CA PRO A 411 29.12 21.24 -2.41
C PRO A 411 28.65 22.69 -2.20
N THR A 412 29.40 23.66 -2.70
CA THR A 412 29.04 25.08 -2.65
C THR A 412 28.80 25.63 -4.06
N ARG A 413 28.20 26.83 -4.14
CA ARG A 413 28.04 27.56 -5.40
C ARG A 413 29.37 27.77 -6.11
N GLN A 414 30.44 28.04 -5.35
CA GLN A 414 31.78 28.23 -5.89
C GLN A 414 32.34 26.94 -6.52
N ASP A 415 32.10 25.78 -5.91
CA ASP A 415 32.50 24.50 -6.52
C ASP A 415 31.91 24.33 -7.93
N LEU A 416 30.70 24.85 -8.15
CA LEU A 416 30.01 24.79 -9.44
C LEU A 416 30.50 25.90 -10.39
N ASP A 417 30.62 27.14 -9.90
CA ASP A 417 31.06 28.29 -10.68
C ASP A 417 32.47 28.08 -11.27
N ASP A 418 33.35 27.41 -10.53
CA ASP A 418 34.74 27.12 -10.95
C ASP A 418 34.85 26.29 -12.24
N VAL A 419 33.80 25.53 -12.61
CA VAL A 419 33.89 24.48 -13.65
C VAL A 419 32.91 24.63 -14.80
N VAL A 420 32.11 25.69 -14.77
CA VAL A 420 31.13 25.99 -15.83
C VAL A 420 31.43 27.36 -16.46
N PRO A 421 31.09 27.58 -17.74
CA PRO A 421 31.20 28.90 -18.35
C PRO A 421 30.37 29.95 -17.59
N GLU A 422 30.84 31.20 -17.57
CA GLU A 422 30.14 32.32 -16.96
C GLU A 422 28.69 32.44 -17.48
N GLY A 423 27.74 32.68 -16.58
CA GLY A 423 26.31 32.75 -16.90
C GLY A 423 25.59 31.40 -17.05
N THR A 424 26.31 30.27 -16.98
CA THR A 424 25.68 28.94 -16.96
C THR A 424 24.93 28.74 -15.65
N LYS A 425 23.63 28.46 -15.71
CA LYS A 425 22.79 28.24 -14.53
C LYS A 425 22.80 26.76 -14.17
N VAL A 426 23.24 26.44 -12.96
CA VAL A 426 23.40 25.05 -12.49
C VAL A 426 22.62 24.83 -11.21
N VAL A 427 21.84 23.75 -11.18
CA VAL A 427 21.10 23.26 -10.01
C VAL A 427 21.32 21.76 -9.87
N LEU A 428 21.91 21.34 -8.75
CA LEU A 428 22.18 19.92 -8.48
C LEU A 428 21.42 19.49 -7.22
N TRP A 429 20.54 18.51 -7.37
CA TRP A 429 19.78 17.91 -6.29
C TRP A 429 20.58 16.86 -5.53
N ARG A 430 20.50 16.90 -4.20
CA ARG A 430 20.99 15.82 -3.35
C ARG A 430 20.15 14.56 -3.63
N VAL A 431 20.74 13.38 -3.39
CA VAL A 431 20.07 12.07 -3.54
C VAL A 431 18.68 11.99 -2.90
N CYS A 432 18.45 12.70 -1.78
CA CYS A 432 17.15 12.71 -1.09
C CYS A 432 16.10 13.64 -1.70
N LEU A 433 16.44 14.49 -2.67
CA LEU A 433 15.54 15.50 -3.28
C LEU A 433 14.99 16.58 -2.32
N HIS A 434 15.46 16.65 -1.08
CA HIS A 434 15.07 17.69 -0.10
C HIS A 434 15.96 18.93 -0.09
N ILE A 435 17.19 18.79 -0.60
CA ILE A 435 18.15 19.89 -0.69
C ILE A 435 18.80 19.92 -2.07
N LEU A 436 19.17 21.11 -2.52
CA LEU A 436 19.91 21.32 -3.75
C LEU A 436 21.06 22.31 -3.53
N VAL A 437 22.06 22.25 -4.40
CA VAL A 437 23.07 23.30 -4.57
C VAL A 437 22.80 24.06 -5.88
N ALA A 438 22.71 25.37 -5.79
CA ALA A 438 22.58 26.29 -6.92
C ALA A 438 23.83 27.17 -7.03
N ASN A 439 24.34 27.35 -8.25
CA ASN A 439 25.49 28.21 -8.50
C ASN A 439 25.11 29.70 -8.49
N THR A 440 26.09 30.60 -8.60
CA THR A 440 25.85 32.06 -8.54
C THR A 440 24.82 32.51 -9.59
N ALA A 441 24.98 32.09 -10.85
CA ALA A 441 24.06 32.46 -11.93
C ALA A 441 22.62 31.94 -11.70
N ALA A 442 22.46 30.74 -11.11
CA ALA A 442 21.16 30.19 -10.77
C ALA A 442 20.46 30.97 -9.65
N LEU A 443 21.19 31.37 -8.60
CA LEU A 443 20.66 32.18 -7.50
C LEU A 443 20.19 33.55 -7.98
N GLU A 444 21.01 34.23 -8.79
CA GLU A 444 20.68 35.54 -9.36
C GLU A 444 19.45 35.47 -10.28
N ALA A 445 19.38 34.45 -11.13
CA ALA A 445 18.22 34.20 -11.99
C ALA A 445 16.94 33.90 -11.21
N SER A 446 17.07 33.41 -9.97
CA SER A 446 15.97 33.13 -9.05
C SER A 446 15.71 34.28 -8.06
N HIS A 447 16.36 35.43 -8.25
CA HIS A 447 16.25 36.62 -7.41
C HIS A 447 16.62 36.39 -5.93
N ILE A 448 17.51 35.43 -5.65
CA ILE A 448 18.03 35.16 -4.32
C ILE A 448 19.30 35.99 -4.11
N SER A 449 19.27 36.88 -3.10
CA SER A 449 20.44 37.68 -2.74
C SER A 449 21.53 36.78 -2.15
N ILE A 450 22.73 36.86 -2.72
CA ILE A 450 23.91 36.15 -2.23
C ILE A 450 24.40 36.76 -0.92
N THR A 451 24.36 38.08 -0.76
CA THR A 451 24.95 38.74 0.42
C THR A 451 23.99 38.84 1.60
N ASN A 452 22.69 38.73 1.35
CA ASN A 452 21.66 38.82 2.39
C ASN A 452 20.42 38.02 1.97
N PRO A 453 20.48 36.67 1.98
CA PRO A 453 19.34 35.84 1.62
C PRO A 453 18.19 36.06 2.61
N ALA A 454 16.97 36.22 2.08
CA ALA A 454 15.79 36.40 2.91
C ALA A 454 15.43 35.09 3.64
N PRO A 455 14.91 35.15 4.89
CA PRO A 455 14.37 33.97 5.57
C PRO A 455 13.21 33.35 4.78
N VAL A 456 13.16 32.02 4.71
CA VAL A 456 12.10 31.27 4.04
C VAL A 456 11.31 30.45 5.06
N PRO A 457 10.00 30.68 5.25
CA PRO A 457 9.19 29.85 6.13
C PRO A 457 9.24 28.36 5.73
N GLY A 458 9.58 27.49 6.68
CA GLY A 458 9.73 26.05 6.46
C GLY A 458 10.87 25.67 5.49
N GLY A 459 11.88 26.52 5.36
CA GLY A 459 13.07 26.27 4.54
C GLY A 459 14.28 27.04 5.03
N GLU A 460 15.45 26.68 4.50
CA GLU A 460 16.72 27.34 4.86
C GLU A 460 17.60 27.54 3.63
N ILE A 461 18.31 28.68 3.62
CA ILE A 461 19.40 28.95 2.69
C ILE A 461 20.66 29.02 3.54
N ASP A 462 21.60 28.10 3.32
CA ASP A 462 22.82 28.04 4.10
C ASP A 462 23.70 29.24 3.77
N THR A 463 24.26 29.85 4.81
CA THR A 463 25.17 31.00 4.69
C THR A 463 26.53 30.67 5.27
N ASP A 464 27.58 31.15 4.63
CA ASP A 464 28.95 31.10 5.15
C ASP A 464 29.02 31.89 6.48
N PRO A 465 29.47 31.26 7.59
CA PRO A 465 29.47 31.91 8.90
C PRO A 465 30.36 33.15 9.00
N SER A 466 31.40 33.24 8.17
CA SER A 466 32.37 34.34 8.21
C SER A 466 31.93 35.56 7.41
N THR A 467 31.17 35.36 6.33
CA THR A 467 30.76 36.42 5.41
C THR A 467 29.27 36.71 5.41
N GLY A 468 28.45 35.78 5.91
CA GLY A 468 26.99 35.81 5.79
C GLY A 468 26.48 35.53 4.37
N ALA A 469 27.36 35.23 3.41
CA ALA A 469 26.98 35.01 2.02
C ALA A 469 26.34 33.63 1.81
N ALA A 470 25.33 33.53 0.97
CA ALA A 470 24.72 32.27 0.57
C ALA A 470 25.78 31.33 -0.02
N THR A 471 25.84 30.11 0.51
CA THR A 471 26.71 29.05 0.00
C THR A 471 26.17 28.40 -1.27
N GLY A 472 24.89 28.65 -1.60
CA GLY A 472 24.17 28.00 -2.69
C GLY A 472 23.41 26.74 -2.27
N ILE A 473 23.52 26.29 -1.01
CA ILE A 473 22.68 25.21 -0.50
C ILE A 473 21.31 25.76 -0.09
N LEU A 474 20.24 25.16 -0.63
CA LEU A 474 18.86 25.45 -0.30
C LEU A 474 18.19 24.18 0.22
N ARG A 475 17.37 24.32 1.27
CA ARG A 475 16.71 23.22 1.98
C ARG A 475 15.20 23.42 2.09
N GLU A 476 14.45 22.33 1.96
CA GLU A 476 12.99 22.27 2.12
C GLU A 476 12.27 23.36 1.31
N ASN A 477 11.40 24.20 1.90
CA ASN A 477 10.67 25.21 1.11
C ASN A 477 11.57 26.21 0.37
N ALA A 478 12.83 26.38 0.76
CA ALA A 478 13.75 27.26 0.05
C ALA A 478 14.04 26.76 -1.37
N VAL A 479 14.02 25.44 -1.62
CA VAL A 479 14.28 24.89 -2.96
C VAL A 479 13.27 25.40 -3.98
N LYS A 480 12.02 25.65 -3.57
CA LYS A 480 10.92 26.08 -4.44
C LYS A 480 11.24 27.38 -5.20
N ALA A 481 11.98 28.29 -4.56
CA ALA A 481 12.37 29.57 -5.17
C ALA A 481 13.21 29.40 -6.43
N VAL A 482 14.09 28.38 -6.47
CA VAL A 482 14.92 28.08 -7.64
C VAL A 482 14.16 27.16 -8.60
N VAL A 483 13.48 26.13 -8.07
CA VAL A 483 12.83 25.08 -8.86
C VAL A 483 11.75 25.65 -9.78
N ALA A 484 11.02 26.68 -9.36
CA ALA A 484 10.01 27.36 -10.19
C ALA A 484 10.54 27.86 -11.55
N HIS A 485 11.86 28.08 -11.68
CA HIS A 485 12.52 28.48 -12.93
C HIS A 485 13.00 27.32 -13.79
N VAL A 486 13.09 26.11 -13.22
CA VAL A 486 13.68 24.92 -13.86
C VAL A 486 12.62 23.90 -14.29
N VAL A 487 11.40 23.98 -13.74
CA VAL A 487 10.29 23.08 -14.08
C VAL A 487 10.02 23.09 -15.59
N GLU A 488 10.04 21.91 -16.19
CA GLU A 488 9.66 21.69 -17.59
C GLU A 488 8.18 22.04 -17.79
N LYS A 489 7.89 22.87 -18.80
CA LYS A 489 6.52 23.33 -19.10
C LYS A 489 5.96 22.70 -20.36
N ASN A 490 6.78 22.02 -21.17
CA ASN A 490 6.35 21.40 -22.41
C ASN A 490 5.69 20.03 -22.13
N PRO A 491 4.36 19.87 -22.34
CA PRO A 491 3.66 18.61 -22.06
C PRO A 491 4.20 17.41 -22.83
N ALA A 492 4.78 17.62 -24.02
CA ALA A 492 5.36 16.54 -24.80
C ALA A 492 6.67 16.01 -24.19
N VAL A 493 7.47 16.89 -23.58
CA VAL A 493 8.68 16.48 -22.86
C VAL A 493 8.30 15.78 -21.55
N ILE A 494 7.31 16.31 -20.82
CA ILE A 494 6.76 15.67 -19.61
C ILE A 494 6.22 14.28 -19.94
N ALA A 495 5.41 14.14 -20.98
CA ALA A 495 4.86 12.86 -21.42
C ALA A 495 5.96 11.84 -21.77
N LYS A 496 7.05 12.30 -22.41
CA LYS A 496 8.21 11.46 -22.72
C LYS A 496 8.91 10.97 -21.46
N SER A 497 9.15 11.85 -20.49
CA SER A 497 9.72 11.50 -19.18
C SER A 497 8.84 10.50 -18.44
N ILE A 498 7.53 10.78 -18.28
CA ILE A 498 6.58 9.85 -17.65
C ILE A 498 6.62 8.48 -18.33
N THR A 499 6.57 8.44 -19.67
CA THR A 499 6.63 7.19 -20.42
C THR A 499 7.93 6.42 -20.13
N GLN A 500 9.07 7.11 -20.08
CA GLN A 500 10.36 6.50 -19.77
C GLN A 500 10.44 5.96 -18.34
N GLY A 501 9.84 6.66 -17.37
CA GLY A 501 9.73 6.21 -15.98
C GLY A 501 8.84 4.97 -15.86
N LEU A 502 7.65 4.98 -16.44
CA LEU A 502 6.73 3.83 -16.42
C LEU A 502 7.32 2.60 -17.11
N GLN A 503 8.11 2.79 -18.18
CA GLN A 503 8.83 1.70 -18.84
C GLN A 503 9.96 1.13 -17.96
N GLU A 504 10.63 1.97 -17.17
CA GLU A 504 11.60 1.48 -16.19
C GLU A 504 10.93 0.62 -15.12
N CYS A 505 9.82 1.12 -14.54
CA CYS A 505 9.02 0.37 -13.56
C CYS A 505 8.58 -0.99 -14.11
N LEU A 506 8.08 -1.00 -15.35
CA LEU A 506 7.64 -2.22 -16.02
C LEU A 506 8.78 -3.24 -16.18
N ARG A 507 10.01 -2.80 -16.49
CA ARG A 507 11.20 -3.68 -16.61
C ARG A 507 11.56 -4.36 -15.29
N PHE A 508 11.20 -3.76 -14.15
CA PHE A 508 11.37 -4.35 -12.82
C PHE A 508 10.14 -5.12 -12.34
N GLY A 509 9.16 -5.37 -13.22
CA GLY A 509 8.01 -6.21 -12.91
C GLY A 509 6.85 -5.49 -12.26
N LEU A 510 6.88 -4.16 -12.17
CA LEU A 510 5.76 -3.40 -11.66
C LEU A 510 4.58 -3.43 -12.64
N THR A 511 3.40 -3.70 -12.10
CA THR A 511 2.10 -3.65 -12.80
C THR A 511 1.29 -2.42 -12.40
N GLY A 512 1.66 -1.77 -11.29
CA GLY A 512 1.03 -0.54 -10.82
C GLY A 512 1.97 0.32 -9.98
N VAL A 513 1.70 1.61 -9.94
CA VAL A 513 2.45 2.60 -9.17
C VAL A 513 1.50 3.61 -8.51
N GLN A 514 1.87 4.09 -7.32
CA GLN A 514 1.30 5.26 -6.67
C GLN A 514 2.33 6.40 -6.78
N THR A 515 2.07 7.38 -7.64
CA THR A 515 3.08 8.37 -8.04
C THR A 515 2.75 9.79 -7.58
N ASN A 516 3.75 10.50 -7.06
CA ASN A 516 3.66 11.88 -6.58
C ASN A 516 4.32 12.84 -7.59
N ASP A 517 3.68 13.02 -8.75
CA ASP A 517 4.20 13.86 -9.82
C ASP A 517 3.40 15.18 -9.90
N GLU A 518 3.90 16.22 -9.23
CA GLU A 518 3.30 17.57 -9.22
C GLU A 518 3.14 18.14 -10.64
N GLY A 519 1.99 18.77 -10.92
CA GLY A 519 1.76 19.50 -12.17
C GLY A 519 1.63 18.62 -13.42
N THR A 520 1.53 17.29 -13.26
CA THR A 520 1.49 16.34 -14.38
C THR A 520 0.10 15.77 -14.67
N LEU A 521 -0.93 16.18 -13.92
CA LEU A 521 -2.28 15.63 -13.97
C LEU A 521 -2.84 15.53 -15.39
N ASP A 522 -2.78 16.62 -16.15
CA ASP A 522 -3.34 16.65 -17.51
C ASP A 522 -2.54 15.80 -18.50
N VAL A 523 -1.24 15.64 -18.27
CA VAL A 523 -0.38 14.76 -19.08
C VAL A 523 -0.72 13.30 -18.83
N TYR A 524 -0.89 12.89 -17.57
CA TYR A 524 -1.36 11.54 -17.23
C TYR A 524 -2.74 11.25 -17.83
N ARG A 525 -3.68 12.20 -17.74
CA ARG A 525 -5.00 12.08 -18.36
C ARG A 525 -4.91 11.92 -19.88
N ALA A 526 -4.03 12.67 -20.54
CA ALA A 526 -3.81 12.55 -21.98
C ALA A 526 -3.21 11.18 -22.35
N LEU A 527 -2.22 10.70 -21.58
CA LEU A 527 -1.63 9.38 -21.78
C LEU A 527 -2.65 8.25 -21.58
N ASP A 528 -3.50 8.34 -20.55
CA ASP A 528 -4.58 7.37 -20.31
C ASP A 528 -5.62 7.35 -21.43
N ARG A 529 -6.12 8.53 -21.82
CA ARG A 529 -7.09 8.68 -22.92
C ARG A 529 -6.55 8.11 -24.23
N ASP A 530 -5.25 8.30 -24.48
CA ASP A 530 -4.57 7.80 -25.67
C ASP A 530 -4.18 6.31 -25.56
N GLY A 531 -4.49 5.62 -24.44
CA GLY A 531 -4.16 4.21 -24.22
C GLY A 531 -2.67 3.92 -24.04
N LYS A 532 -1.87 4.93 -23.68
CA LYS A 532 -0.40 4.89 -23.65
C LYS A 532 0.19 4.53 -22.28
N LEU A 533 -0.61 4.34 -21.24
CA LEU A 533 -0.13 3.87 -19.95
C LEU A 533 0.18 2.36 -20.02
N PRO A 534 1.45 1.94 -19.82
CA PRO A 534 1.81 0.53 -19.86
C PRO A 534 1.50 -0.21 -18.57
N ILE A 535 1.41 0.51 -17.45
CA ILE A 535 1.10 0.01 -16.10
C ILE A 535 0.04 0.88 -15.46
N ARG A 536 -0.57 0.42 -14.37
CA ARG A 536 -1.59 1.18 -13.65
C ARG A 536 -0.98 2.33 -12.85
N VAL A 537 -1.61 3.48 -12.86
CA VAL A 537 -1.17 4.69 -12.18
C VAL A 537 -2.25 5.14 -11.20
N GLN A 538 -1.89 5.21 -9.93
CA GLN A 538 -2.62 5.96 -8.93
C GLN A 538 -1.85 7.27 -8.73
N LEU A 539 -2.30 8.33 -9.38
CA LEU A 539 -1.66 9.64 -9.25
C LEU A 539 -2.09 10.27 -7.92
N THR A 540 -1.11 10.80 -7.20
CA THR A 540 -1.29 11.59 -6.00
C THR A 540 -0.76 13.01 -6.27
N PRO A 541 -1.62 13.93 -6.74
CA PRO A 541 -1.23 15.33 -6.99
C PRO A 541 -0.90 16.08 -5.70
N GLN A 542 -0.29 17.26 -5.79
CA GLN A 542 -0.20 18.13 -4.62
C GLN A 542 -1.56 18.65 -4.17
N HIS A 543 -1.62 19.02 -2.89
CA HIS A 543 -2.76 19.72 -2.33
C HIS A 543 -3.08 20.99 -3.15
N GLY A 544 -4.32 21.08 -3.63
CA GLY A 544 -4.80 22.18 -4.46
C GLY A 544 -4.82 21.91 -5.98
N GLU A 545 -4.22 20.83 -6.47
CA GLU A 545 -4.21 20.53 -7.92
C GLU A 545 -5.48 19.83 -8.43
N VAL A 546 -6.27 19.22 -7.54
CA VAL A 546 -7.43 18.42 -7.92
C VAL A 546 -8.63 18.69 -7.02
N ASN A 547 -9.82 18.69 -7.61
CA ASN A 547 -11.09 18.83 -6.91
C ASN A 547 -11.77 17.45 -6.82
N GLY A 548 -11.53 16.76 -5.71
CA GLY A 548 -12.16 15.47 -5.42
C GLY A 548 -11.57 14.25 -6.16
N PRO A 549 -11.97 13.04 -5.75
CA PRO A 549 -11.48 11.80 -6.33
C PRO A 549 -11.98 11.62 -7.77
N TRP A 550 -11.16 10.99 -8.61
CA TRP A 550 -11.46 10.70 -9.99
C TRP A 550 -10.86 9.37 -10.42
N SER A 551 -11.50 8.68 -11.37
CA SER A 551 -10.94 7.48 -11.97
C SER A 551 -11.32 7.40 -13.44
N SER A 552 -10.36 6.98 -14.25
CA SER A 552 -10.55 6.70 -15.67
C SER A 552 -11.48 5.51 -15.90
N SER A 553 -12.18 5.49 -17.03
CA SER A 553 -12.97 4.34 -17.46
C SER A 553 -12.11 3.15 -17.90
N SER A 554 -10.84 3.40 -18.27
CA SER A 554 -9.86 2.35 -18.59
C SER A 554 -9.47 1.54 -17.35
N GLY A 555 -9.62 2.11 -16.15
CA GLY A 555 -9.11 1.54 -14.91
C GLY A 555 -7.59 1.56 -14.79
N MET A 556 -6.90 2.27 -15.69
CA MET A 556 -5.44 2.43 -15.71
C MET A 556 -4.98 3.66 -14.93
N LEU A 557 -5.77 4.73 -14.88
CA LEU A 557 -5.47 5.94 -14.09
C LEU A 557 -6.54 6.22 -13.03
N ALA A 558 -6.12 6.51 -11.80
CA ALA A 558 -7.00 6.92 -10.71
C ALA A 558 -6.33 7.97 -9.81
N ILE A 559 -7.16 8.78 -9.15
CA ILE A 559 -6.79 9.82 -8.19
C ILE A 559 -7.79 9.75 -7.05
N ASP A 560 -7.33 9.63 -5.81
CA ASP A 560 -8.21 9.61 -4.65
C ASP A 560 -7.61 10.28 -3.42
N ARG A 561 -6.44 10.90 -3.58
CA ARG A 561 -5.70 11.54 -2.50
C ARG A 561 -4.80 12.65 -3.03
N VAL A 562 -4.32 13.48 -2.10
CA VAL A 562 -3.30 14.51 -2.33
C VAL A 562 -2.07 14.28 -1.46
N LYS A 563 -0.91 14.74 -1.94
CA LYS A 563 0.36 14.73 -1.22
C LYS A 563 0.49 15.96 -0.32
N LEU A 564 0.94 15.74 0.92
CA LEU A 564 1.39 16.76 1.87
C LEU A 564 2.81 16.45 2.35
N PHE A 565 3.51 17.46 2.85
CA PHE A 565 4.84 17.35 3.45
C PHE A 565 4.87 17.94 4.86
N ALA A 566 5.28 17.15 5.85
CA ALA A 566 5.41 17.64 7.22
C ALA A 566 6.83 18.12 7.53
N ASP A 567 7.85 17.40 7.05
CA ASP A 567 9.26 17.66 7.32
C ASP A 567 10.17 17.32 6.14
N GLY A 568 11.48 17.42 6.37
CA GLY A 568 12.53 17.07 5.43
C GLY A 568 13.00 15.63 5.48
N ALA A 569 14.29 15.40 5.25
CA ALA A 569 14.92 14.09 5.25
C ALA A 569 15.95 13.92 6.36
N LEU A 570 16.06 12.68 6.86
CA LEU A 570 17.06 12.31 7.85
C LEU A 570 18.48 12.50 7.27
N GLY A 571 18.65 12.06 6.02
CA GLY A 571 19.85 12.25 5.18
C GLY A 571 20.43 13.67 5.17
N ALA A 572 19.55 14.67 5.19
CA ALA A 572 19.90 16.09 5.07
C ALA A 572 19.85 16.83 6.42
N ASN A 573 19.67 16.10 7.54
CA ASN A 573 19.45 16.67 8.87
C ASN A 573 18.24 17.62 8.98
N THR A 574 17.24 17.43 8.12
CA THR A 574 16.04 18.29 8.06
C THR A 574 14.76 17.59 8.51
N ALA A 575 14.79 16.27 8.75
CA ALA A 575 13.68 15.56 9.38
C ALA A 575 13.37 16.12 10.78
N ALA A 576 12.09 16.33 11.08
CA ALA A 576 11.66 16.95 12.33
C ALA A 576 11.52 15.89 13.44
N LEU A 577 12.51 15.85 14.34
CA LEU A 577 12.64 14.85 15.39
C LEU A 577 12.33 15.44 16.77
N ARG A 578 11.58 14.70 17.61
CA ARG A 578 11.33 15.10 19.00
C ARG A 578 12.64 15.28 19.75
N ASN A 579 12.73 16.31 20.59
CA ASN A 579 13.82 16.49 21.54
C ASN A 579 13.47 15.76 22.85
N LEU A 580 13.84 14.49 22.95
CA LEU A 580 13.53 13.66 24.14
C LEU A 580 14.27 14.12 25.41
N ASP A 581 15.36 14.87 25.26
CA ASP A 581 16.21 15.37 26.36
C ASP A 581 15.79 16.74 26.92
N ALA A 582 14.67 17.34 26.44
CA ALA A 582 14.22 18.67 26.84
C ALA A 582 13.81 18.82 28.33
N GLY A 583 14.09 17.83 29.18
CA GLY A 583 13.89 17.84 30.63
C GLY A 583 15.01 17.21 31.48
N SER A 584 16.09 16.71 30.88
CA SER A 584 17.22 16.12 31.63
C SER A 584 18.51 16.85 31.25
N GLN A 585 19.05 17.64 32.20
CA GLN A 585 20.45 18.08 32.17
C GLN A 585 21.37 16.88 32.41
N GLN A 586 21.39 15.93 31.48
CA GLN A 586 22.43 14.93 31.44
C GLN A 586 23.24 15.23 30.18
N THR A 587 24.42 15.77 30.45
CA THR A 587 25.50 16.04 29.50
C THR A 587 25.52 14.99 28.38
N ARG A 588 25.06 15.35 27.17
CA ARG A 588 25.65 14.75 25.98
C ARG A 588 27.14 15.01 26.12
N THR A 589 27.91 13.95 26.29
CA THR A 589 29.36 14.02 26.25
C THR A 589 29.74 14.80 25.01
N GLU A 590 30.53 15.86 25.18
CA GLU A 590 31.22 16.63 24.14
C GLU A 590 32.26 15.76 23.37
N GLY A 591 31.92 14.48 23.12
CA GLY A 591 32.79 13.43 22.59
C GLY A 591 32.32 12.86 21.25
N ALA A 592 31.16 13.25 20.74
CA ALA A 592 30.95 13.23 19.29
C ALA A 592 31.76 14.40 18.74
N THR A 593 33.05 14.18 18.48
CA THR A 593 33.82 15.07 17.62
C THR A 593 33.04 15.19 16.33
N ALA A 594 32.34 16.31 16.13
CA ALA A 594 31.90 16.71 14.80
C ALA A 594 33.14 16.53 13.92
N LYS A 595 33.10 15.59 12.97
CA LYS A 595 34.13 15.56 11.93
C LYS A 595 34.10 16.96 11.33
N GLU A 596 35.24 17.60 11.15
CA GLU A 596 35.30 18.83 10.36
C GLU A 596 34.67 18.51 8.99
N GLY A 597 33.46 19.02 8.74
CA GLY A 597 32.63 18.65 7.58
C GLY A 597 31.22 18.10 7.89
N THR A 598 30.92 17.69 9.13
CA THR A 598 29.53 17.35 9.53
C THR A 598 28.75 18.61 9.83
N ASP A 599 27.62 18.74 9.13
CA ASP A 599 26.70 19.88 9.13
C ASP A 599 26.21 20.25 10.55
N SER A 600 26.84 21.25 11.17
CA SER A 600 26.46 21.79 12.49
C SER A 600 25.30 22.80 12.42
N SER A 601 24.58 22.88 11.30
CA SER A 601 23.62 23.94 10.99
C SER A 601 22.26 23.79 11.65
N THR A 602 22.04 22.88 12.60
CA THR A 602 20.78 22.87 13.37
C THR A 602 20.70 24.12 14.24
N LYS A 603 20.29 25.24 13.65
CA LYS A 603 19.85 26.43 14.36
C LYS A 603 18.81 25.96 15.37
N LYS A 604 18.96 26.44 16.60
CA LYS A 604 18.00 26.16 17.65
C LYS A 604 16.62 26.64 17.18
N ASN A 605 15.67 25.72 17.07
CA ASN A 605 14.29 26.08 16.76
C ASN A 605 13.75 27.01 17.85
N ALA A 606 12.83 27.91 17.49
CA ALA A 606 12.15 28.75 18.49
C ALA A 606 11.35 27.92 19.51
N ASP A 607 10.95 26.71 19.08
CA ASP A 607 10.37 25.67 19.91
C ASP A 607 11.44 24.59 20.20
N ASP A 608 11.88 24.49 21.46
CA ASP A 608 12.86 23.49 21.90
C ASP A 608 12.26 22.06 21.96
N SER A 609 11.00 21.84 21.57
CA SER A 609 10.36 20.51 21.55
C SER A 609 10.85 19.57 20.44
N TYR A 610 11.44 20.11 19.38
CA TYR A 610 11.95 19.34 18.25
C TYR A 610 13.17 19.99 17.59
N ARG A 611 13.92 19.19 16.82
CA ARG A 611 15.00 19.63 15.93
C ARG A 611 14.71 19.23 14.48
N GLY A 612 15.38 19.85 13.52
CA GLY A 612 15.07 19.72 12.09
C GLY A 612 14.05 20.76 11.64
N ILE A 613 13.48 20.59 10.45
CA ILE A 613 12.65 21.59 9.78
C ILE A 613 11.23 21.04 9.59
N LEU A 614 10.24 21.76 10.10
CA LEU A 614 8.84 21.58 9.68
C LEU A 614 8.58 22.41 8.44
N VAL A 615 8.05 21.77 7.40
CA VAL A 615 7.70 22.40 6.12
C VAL A 615 6.46 23.29 6.26
N HIS A 616 5.55 22.92 7.17
CA HIS A 616 4.34 23.64 7.52
C HIS A 616 4.16 23.65 9.04
N ASP A 617 3.62 24.75 9.58
CA ASP A 617 3.21 24.76 10.99
C ASP A 617 1.97 23.89 11.22
N GLN A 618 1.63 23.62 12.48
CA GLN A 618 0.50 22.76 12.83
C GLN A 618 -0.84 23.30 12.30
N ALA A 619 -1.05 24.63 12.33
CA ALA A 619 -2.33 25.22 11.91
C ALA A 619 -2.53 25.05 10.40
N GLU A 620 -1.45 25.17 9.64
CA GLU A 620 -1.43 24.95 8.20
C GLU A 620 -1.65 23.47 7.86
N LEU A 621 -1.00 22.53 8.58
CA LEU A 621 -1.26 21.09 8.40
C LEU A 621 -2.72 20.74 8.70
N ASP A 622 -3.28 21.24 9.79
CA ASP A 622 -4.69 21.03 10.16
C ASP A 622 -5.63 21.55 9.06
N ARG A 623 -5.34 22.75 8.53
CA ARG A 623 -6.10 23.37 7.43
C ARG A 623 -6.04 22.53 6.15
N MET A 624 -4.85 22.14 5.70
CA MET A 624 -4.68 21.36 4.46
C MET A 624 -5.34 19.98 4.54
N VAL A 625 -5.25 19.30 5.69
CA VAL A 625 -5.94 18.02 5.89
C VAL A 625 -7.46 18.20 5.89
N ALA A 626 -7.98 19.23 6.56
CA ALA A 626 -9.41 19.54 6.56
C ALA A 626 -9.93 19.88 5.15
N GLU A 627 -9.18 20.64 4.37
CA GLU A 627 -9.52 20.99 2.98
C GLU A 627 -9.56 19.77 2.07
N ALA A 628 -8.56 18.89 2.15
CA ALA A 628 -8.56 17.63 1.41
C ALA A 628 -9.76 16.75 1.80
N HIS A 629 -10.01 16.60 3.10
CA HIS A 629 -11.12 15.79 3.61
C HIS A 629 -12.49 16.34 3.17
N ALA A 630 -12.69 17.65 3.20
CA ALA A 630 -13.92 18.31 2.73
C ALA A 630 -14.19 18.06 1.24
N GLN A 631 -13.15 17.79 0.45
CA GLN A 631 -13.25 17.43 -0.96
C GLN A 631 -13.40 15.92 -1.21
N ASN A 632 -13.57 15.11 -0.15
CA ASN A 632 -13.57 13.65 -0.22
C ASN A 632 -12.25 13.06 -0.77
N LEU A 633 -11.15 13.79 -0.64
CA LEU A 633 -9.81 13.30 -0.94
C LEU A 633 -9.19 12.70 0.32
N ARG A 634 -8.43 11.63 0.13
CA ARG A 634 -7.52 11.15 1.17
C ARG A 634 -6.27 12.01 1.24
N VAL A 635 -5.51 11.81 2.30
CA VAL A 635 -4.19 12.44 2.47
C VAL A 635 -3.11 11.37 2.47
N GLU A 636 -2.06 11.61 1.69
CA GLU A 636 -0.75 10.98 1.84
C GLU A 636 0.23 12.04 2.33
N ALA A 637 0.82 11.83 3.50
CA ALA A 637 1.74 12.78 4.11
C ALA A 637 3.14 12.20 4.19
N HIS A 638 4.13 12.95 3.69
CA HIS A 638 5.54 12.73 4.01
C HIS A 638 5.79 13.10 5.47
N ALA A 639 6.30 12.15 6.25
CA ALA A 639 6.77 12.38 7.61
C ALA A 639 7.88 11.37 7.96
N ILE A 640 9.12 11.87 8.02
CA ILE A 640 10.30 11.07 8.31
C ILE A 640 10.59 11.04 9.81
N GLY A 641 10.60 12.22 10.44
CA GLY A 641 10.83 12.35 11.88
C GLY A 641 9.57 12.07 12.71
N ASP A 642 9.78 11.64 13.95
CA ASP A 642 8.70 11.30 14.88
C ASP A 642 7.85 12.51 15.30
N TYR A 643 8.44 13.72 15.35
CA TYR A 643 7.67 14.94 15.58
C TYR A 643 6.79 15.30 14.39
N ALA A 644 7.31 15.15 13.17
CA ALA A 644 6.53 15.33 11.94
C ALA A 644 5.33 14.36 11.88
N ALA A 645 5.57 13.08 12.24
CA ALA A 645 4.53 12.08 12.32
C ALA A 645 3.49 12.44 13.38
N GLU A 646 3.90 12.93 14.55
CA GLU A 646 2.98 13.42 15.58
C GLU A 646 2.07 14.55 15.06
N CYS A 647 2.65 15.56 14.40
CA CYS A 647 1.92 16.68 13.82
C CYS A 647 0.87 16.22 12.81
N MET A 648 1.20 15.26 11.94
CA MET A 648 0.26 14.70 10.97
C MET A 648 -0.85 13.88 11.64
N LEU A 649 -0.52 13.04 12.62
CA LEU A 649 -1.52 12.28 13.37
C LEU A 649 -2.47 13.20 14.14
N ARG A 650 -1.98 14.35 14.63
CA ARG A 650 -2.81 15.40 15.22
C ARG A 650 -3.74 16.01 14.18
N ALA A 651 -3.22 16.40 13.01
CA ALA A 651 -4.03 16.95 11.92
C ALA A 651 -5.13 15.99 11.45
N PHE A 652 -4.82 14.70 11.33
CA PHE A 652 -5.82 13.67 11.00
C PHE A 652 -6.94 13.61 12.04
N ARG A 653 -6.61 13.67 13.35
CA ARG A 653 -7.62 13.69 14.42
C ARG A 653 -8.42 15.00 14.42
N SER A 654 -7.77 16.14 14.26
CA SER A 654 -8.42 17.46 14.21
C SER A 654 -9.46 17.54 13.09
N ALA A 655 -9.15 16.96 11.93
CA ALA A 655 -10.07 16.88 10.79
C ALA A 655 -11.12 15.76 10.89
N GLY A 656 -11.10 14.94 11.97
CA GLY A 656 -12.09 13.90 12.21
C GLY A 656 -11.92 12.64 11.36
N LEU A 657 -10.72 12.39 10.82
CA LEU A 657 -10.45 11.19 10.03
C LEU A 657 -10.57 9.93 10.90
N THR A 658 -11.11 8.89 10.30
CA THR A 658 -11.36 7.58 10.90
C THR A 658 -10.61 6.47 10.16
N PHE A 659 -10.66 5.25 10.69
CA PHE A 659 -10.10 4.08 10.00
C PHE A 659 -10.66 3.85 8.58
N ARG A 660 -11.85 4.41 8.27
CA ARG A 660 -12.46 4.30 6.94
C ARG A 660 -11.80 5.21 5.92
N ASP A 661 -11.17 6.29 6.37
CA ASP A 661 -10.53 7.30 5.52
C ASP A 661 -9.18 6.80 5.02
N ARG A 662 -8.51 5.90 5.75
CA ARG A 662 -7.23 5.28 5.37
C ARG A 662 -6.18 6.34 4.96
N PRO A 663 -5.86 7.33 5.82
CA PRO A 663 -4.76 8.25 5.54
C PRO A 663 -3.45 7.48 5.46
N VAL A 664 -2.51 7.99 4.67
CA VAL A 664 -1.22 7.35 4.45
C VAL A 664 -0.14 8.24 5.04
N LEU A 665 0.70 7.67 5.91
CA LEU A 665 1.94 8.29 6.36
C LEU A 665 3.07 7.59 5.60
N THR A 666 3.86 8.38 4.86
CA THR A 666 4.94 7.90 4.01
C THR A 666 6.26 8.05 4.75
N HIS A 667 7.15 7.08 4.52
CA HIS A 667 8.46 6.87 5.14
C HIS A 667 8.37 6.16 6.47
N CYS A 668 7.71 6.75 7.47
CA CYS A 668 7.62 6.14 8.80
C CYS A 668 9.00 5.73 9.34
N GLN A 669 10.06 6.47 8.98
CA GLN A 669 11.44 6.09 9.24
C GLN A 669 11.73 6.13 10.73
N ILE A 670 11.37 7.23 11.40
CA ILE A 670 11.52 7.39 12.85
C ILE A 670 10.13 7.57 13.46
N LEU A 671 9.80 6.73 14.44
CA LEU A 671 8.54 6.77 15.16
C LEU A 671 8.80 6.63 16.67
N GLY A 672 7.70 6.50 17.43
CA GLY A 672 7.69 6.08 18.83
C GLY A 672 6.55 5.10 19.08
N ALA A 673 6.59 4.40 20.21
CA ALA A 673 5.56 3.44 20.60
C ALA A 673 4.14 4.03 20.59
N ASP A 674 4.02 5.28 21.04
CA ASP A 674 2.77 6.04 21.08
C ASP A 674 2.25 6.34 19.67
N LEU A 675 3.13 6.66 18.72
CA LEU A 675 2.78 6.95 17.33
C LEU A 675 2.33 5.68 16.62
N VAL A 676 3.01 4.55 16.84
CA VAL A 676 2.58 3.23 16.31
C VAL A 676 1.17 2.88 16.78
N ALA A 677 0.87 3.05 18.08
CA ALA A 677 -0.46 2.80 18.63
C ALA A 677 -1.55 3.74 18.06
N GLN A 678 -1.21 5.01 17.87
CA GLN A 678 -2.10 5.99 17.24
C GLN A 678 -2.36 5.64 15.76
N MET A 679 -1.34 5.21 15.01
CA MET A 679 -1.51 4.77 13.63
C MET A 679 -2.45 3.56 13.52
N ALA A 680 -2.25 2.56 14.37
CA ALA A 680 -3.08 1.35 14.39
C ALA A 680 -4.55 1.67 14.70
N SER A 681 -4.80 2.48 15.73
CA SER A 681 -6.17 2.85 16.13
C SER A 681 -6.85 3.81 15.14
N GLY A 682 -6.08 4.69 14.50
CA GLY A 682 -6.57 5.63 13.48
C GLY A 682 -6.79 5.02 12.10
N GLY A 683 -6.38 3.76 11.88
CA GLY A 683 -6.36 3.12 10.56
C GLY A 683 -5.44 3.85 9.56
N VAL A 684 -4.37 4.44 10.06
CA VAL A 684 -3.32 5.06 9.25
C VAL A 684 -2.49 3.97 8.61
N ILE A 685 -2.21 4.10 7.31
CA ILE A 685 -1.34 3.19 6.57
C ILE A 685 0.09 3.68 6.70
N ALA A 686 1.02 2.78 7.02
CA ALA A 686 2.44 3.03 6.92
C ALA A 686 2.93 2.67 5.52
N ASN A 687 3.45 3.64 4.77
CA ASN A 687 4.04 3.40 3.47
C ASN A 687 5.56 3.52 3.55
N VAL A 688 6.23 2.38 3.42
CA VAL A 688 7.62 2.20 3.86
C VAL A 688 8.54 1.90 2.68
N GLN A 689 9.81 2.32 2.79
CA GLN A 689 10.85 2.07 1.78
C GLN A 689 11.94 1.16 2.37
N PRO A 690 11.83 -0.17 2.24
CA PRO A 690 12.82 -1.10 2.79
C PRO A 690 14.27 -0.80 2.35
N THR A 691 14.47 -0.32 1.12
CA THR A 691 15.80 -0.02 0.58
C THR A 691 16.47 1.20 1.23
N PHE A 692 15.75 2.03 1.98
CA PHE A 692 16.37 3.07 2.81
C PHE A 692 17.22 2.47 3.95
N VAL A 693 16.95 1.23 4.39
CA VAL A 693 17.73 0.58 5.47
C VAL A 693 19.22 0.51 5.14
N PRO A 694 19.68 -0.09 4.03
CA PRO A 694 21.10 -0.08 3.67
C PRO A 694 21.67 1.29 3.32
N THR A 695 20.83 2.29 3.02
CA THR A 695 21.25 3.67 2.75
C THR A 695 21.56 4.42 4.05
N ASP A 696 20.74 4.20 5.08
CA ASP A 696 20.76 5.01 6.29
C ASP A 696 21.45 4.34 7.48
N ALA A 697 21.53 3.00 7.49
CA ALA A 697 22.04 2.23 8.62
C ALA A 697 23.47 2.61 9.03
N SER A 698 24.31 3.08 8.09
CA SER A 698 25.69 3.48 8.38
C SER A 698 25.84 4.72 9.26
N TRP A 699 24.83 5.60 9.27
CA TRP A 699 24.91 6.91 9.93
C TRP A 699 23.73 7.20 10.87
N ILE A 700 22.71 6.34 10.92
CA ILE A 700 21.50 6.56 11.73
C ILE A 700 21.81 6.76 13.23
N ASN A 701 22.80 6.05 13.76
CA ASN A 701 23.22 6.17 15.17
C ASN A 701 23.84 7.53 15.50
N GLU A 702 24.30 8.28 14.50
CA GLU A 702 24.78 9.66 14.68
C GLU A 702 23.61 10.65 14.77
N ARG A 703 22.43 10.25 14.28
CA ARG A 703 21.27 11.13 14.12
C ARG A 703 20.12 10.83 15.05
N VAL A 704 19.94 9.61 15.55
CA VAL A 704 18.89 9.25 16.51
C VAL A 704 19.44 8.33 17.59
N ASP A 705 18.93 8.48 18.81
CA ASP A 705 19.37 7.74 19.99
C ASP A 705 18.18 7.19 20.79
N GLY A 706 18.49 6.38 21.81
CA GLY A 706 17.51 5.89 22.78
C GLY A 706 16.27 5.22 22.17
N GLU A 707 15.09 5.68 22.57
CA GLU A 707 13.82 5.13 22.09
C GLU A 707 13.55 5.46 20.61
N GLN A 708 14.05 6.58 20.07
CA GLN A 708 13.89 6.90 18.63
C GLN A 708 14.60 5.86 17.76
N LEU A 709 15.82 5.46 18.15
CA LEU A 709 16.57 4.44 17.43
C LEU A 709 15.81 3.10 17.45
N LYS A 710 15.26 2.69 18.60
CA LYS A 710 14.50 1.43 18.74
C LYS A 710 13.28 1.35 17.82
N TYR A 711 12.62 2.47 17.56
CA TYR A 711 11.46 2.56 16.66
C TYR A 711 11.83 3.05 15.25
N SER A 712 13.12 3.09 14.93
CA SER A 712 13.55 3.39 13.56
C SER A 712 13.38 2.18 12.65
N TYR A 713 12.83 2.40 11.46
CA TYR A 713 12.61 1.37 10.43
C TYR A 713 11.86 0.13 10.97
N ALA A 714 10.90 0.36 11.87
CA ALA A 714 10.26 -0.68 12.69
C ALA A 714 9.10 -1.39 11.96
N TRP A 715 9.40 -1.93 10.77
CA TRP A 715 8.42 -2.51 9.84
C TRP A 715 7.65 -3.69 10.45
N LYS A 716 8.33 -4.59 11.17
CA LYS A 716 7.70 -5.77 11.79
C LYS A 716 6.85 -5.34 12.98
N THR A 717 7.33 -4.38 13.76
CA THR A 717 6.58 -3.80 14.88
C THR A 717 5.28 -3.14 14.40
N LEU A 718 5.30 -2.37 13.31
CA LEU A 718 4.09 -1.80 12.70
C LEU A 718 3.08 -2.89 12.30
N LEU A 719 3.52 -3.94 11.60
CA LEU A 719 2.67 -5.08 11.23
C LEU A 719 2.08 -5.78 12.45
N ASN A 720 2.89 -6.05 13.48
CA ASN A 720 2.46 -6.72 14.70
C ASN A 720 1.45 -5.88 15.51
N ALA A 721 1.54 -4.55 15.41
CA ALA A 721 0.58 -3.62 16.02
C ALA A 721 -0.75 -3.52 15.26
N GLY A 722 -0.88 -4.17 14.10
CA GLY A 722 -2.09 -4.13 13.26
C GLY A 722 -2.13 -2.95 12.29
N VAL A 723 -1.04 -2.20 12.15
CA VAL A 723 -0.91 -1.15 11.13
C VAL A 723 -0.86 -1.82 9.75
N GLN A 724 -1.62 -1.28 8.80
CA GLN A 724 -1.52 -1.72 7.41
C GLN A 724 -0.26 -1.13 6.80
N VAL A 725 0.59 -1.98 6.21
CA VAL A 725 1.90 -1.57 5.68
C VAL A 725 1.98 -1.84 4.18
N SER A 726 2.40 -0.84 3.41
CA SER A 726 2.69 -0.94 1.98
C SER A 726 4.16 -0.66 1.71
N GLY A 727 4.74 -1.33 0.70
CA GLY A 727 6.13 -1.14 0.29
C GLY A 727 6.25 -0.23 -0.93
N SER A 728 7.32 0.55 -0.96
CA SER A 728 7.64 1.47 -2.04
C SER A 728 9.15 1.64 -2.23
N SER A 729 9.55 2.27 -3.34
CA SER A 729 10.96 2.60 -3.61
C SER A 729 11.29 4.07 -3.38
N ASP A 730 10.31 4.98 -3.51
CA ASP A 730 10.59 6.41 -3.62
C ASP A 730 11.56 6.74 -4.77
N ALA A 731 11.51 5.97 -5.86
CA ALA A 731 12.39 6.23 -7.00
C ALA A 731 12.11 7.63 -7.59
N PRO A 732 13.16 8.39 -7.98
CA PRO A 732 14.52 7.92 -8.19
C PRO A 732 15.47 8.00 -6.98
N VAL A 733 14.99 8.25 -5.76
CA VAL A 733 15.83 8.20 -4.55
C VAL A 733 16.47 6.82 -4.42
N GLU A 734 15.67 5.77 -4.48
CA GLU A 734 16.14 4.38 -4.61
C GLU A 734 15.75 3.74 -5.94
N CYS A 735 16.29 2.55 -6.19
CA CYS A 735 15.90 1.75 -7.34
C CYS A 735 14.43 1.28 -7.24
N CYS A 736 13.64 1.46 -8.30
CA CYS A 736 12.24 1.00 -8.40
C CYS A 736 12.07 -0.52 -8.55
N ALA A 737 12.98 -1.33 -7.96
CA ALA A 737 13.00 -2.78 -8.05
C ALA A 737 12.34 -3.43 -6.82
N PRO A 738 11.10 -3.96 -6.91
CA PRO A 738 10.41 -4.51 -5.75
C PRO A 738 11.12 -5.74 -5.16
N LEU A 739 11.75 -6.57 -5.99
CA LEU A 739 12.50 -7.73 -5.50
C LEU A 739 13.70 -7.32 -4.63
N LEU A 740 14.32 -6.17 -4.93
CA LEU A 740 15.36 -5.57 -4.08
C LEU A 740 14.77 -5.11 -2.75
N GLY A 741 13.65 -4.38 -2.78
CA GLY A 741 12.97 -3.94 -1.56
C GLY A 741 12.48 -5.11 -0.71
N MET A 742 12.04 -6.21 -1.32
CA MET A 742 11.72 -7.46 -0.61
C MET A 742 12.96 -8.05 0.06
N TYR A 743 14.10 -8.11 -0.63
CA TYR A 743 15.36 -8.57 -0.06
C TYR A 743 15.75 -7.71 1.15
N ASP A 744 15.69 -6.38 1.01
CA ASP A 744 16.07 -5.44 2.07
C ASP A 744 15.10 -5.50 3.26
N ALA A 745 13.81 -5.80 3.03
CA ALA A 745 12.85 -6.01 4.11
C ALA A 745 13.09 -7.32 4.89
N ILE A 746 13.62 -8.36 4.23
CA ILE A 746 13.90 -9.67 4.81
C ILE A 746 15.23 -9.69 5.54
N TYR A 747 16.29 -9.18 4.90
CA TYR A 747 17.66 -9.31 5.41
C TYR A 747 18.17 -8.04 6.10
N ARG A 748 17.58 -6.88 5.77
CA ARG A 748 17.91 -5.58 6.37
C ARG A 748 19.41 -5.27 6.41
N PRO A 749 20.12 -5.36 5.26
CA PRO A 749 21.56 -5.14 5.24
C PRO A 749 21.92 -3.76 5.77
N SER A 750 22.96 -3.66 6.60
CA SER A 750 23.45 -2.41 7.18
C SER A 750 24.25 -1.52 6.20
N SER A 751 24.45 -1.99 4.96
CA SER A 751 25.07 -1.21 3.89
C SER A 751 24.67 -1.72 2.51
N HIS A 752 25.02 -0.95 1.47
CA HIS A 752 24.81 -1.34 0.08
C HIS A 752 25.60 -2.58 -0.36
N ASP A 753 26.73 -2.89 0.29
CA ASP A 753 27.46 -4.14 0.08
C ASP A 753 26.76 -5.27 0.84
N ARG A 754 25.61 -5.69 0.29
CA ARG A 754 24.71 -6.68 0.90
C ARG A 754 25.37 -8.03 1.16
N ALA A 755 26.48 -8.34 0.47
CA ALA A 755 27.20 -9.60 0.64
C ALA A 755 28.06 -9.60 1.91
N GLN A 756 28.51 -8.42 2.36
CA GLN A 756 29.38 -8.24 3.53
C GLN A 756 28.69 -7.54 4.71
N ALA A 757 27.47 -7.04 4.51
CA ALA A 757 26.74 -6.29 5.52
C ALA A 757 26.12 -7.19 6.60
N ASP A 758 26.24 -6.75 7.86
CA ASP A 758 25.42 -7.25 8.97
C ASP A 758 23.94 -6.86 8.80
N SER A 759 23.05 -7.43 9.61
CA SER A 759 21.64 -7.03 9.62
C SER A 759 21.41 -5.85 10.57
N PHE A 760 20.82 -4.77 10.06
CA PHE A 760 20.36 -3.63 10.83
C PHE A 760 18.99 -3.93 11.47
N HIS A 761 18.93 -3.98 12.81
CA HIS A 761 17.72 -4.30 13.57
C HIS A 761 17.08 -5.62 13.11
N GLU A 762 17.79 -6.74 13.30
CA GLU A 762 17.36 -8.07 12.85
C GLU A 762 15.93 -8.46 13.30
N ASN A 763 15.48 -8.01 14.46
CA ASN A 763 14.13 -8.26 14.99
C ASN A 763 13.01 -7.61 14.16
N GLU A 764 13.35 -6.64 13.32
CA GLU A 764 12.44 -5.95 12.40
C GLU A 764 12.42 -6.60 11.00
N SER A 765 13.07 -7.77 10.84
CA SER A 765 13.07 -8.54 9.60
C SER A 765 11.70 -9.12 9.27
N LEU A 766 11.33 -9.06 8.00
CA LEU A 766 10.09 -9.63 7.49
C LEU A 766 10.29 -11.04 6.95
N SER A 767 9.25 -11.86 7.05
CA SER A 767 9.19 -13.11 6.27
C SER A 767 8.96 -12.82 4.79
N PHE A 768 9.26 -13.79 3.91
CA PHE A 768 8.98 -13.67 2.47
C PHE A 768 7.52 -13.28 2.19
N ALA A 769 6.57 -13.92 2.87
CA ALA A 769 5.14 -13.64 2.77
C ALA A 769 4.79 -12.17 3.07
N GLN A 770 5.39 -11.64 4.13
CA GLN A 770 5.20 -10.26 4.56
C GLN A 770 5.86 -9.28 3.59
N ALA A 771 7.07 -9.57 3.12
CA ALA A 771 7.75 -8.77 2.12
C ALA A 771 6.98 -8.74 0.78
N LEU A 772 6.47 -9.88 0.32
CA LEU A 772 5.62 -9.96 -0.88
C LEU A 772 4.30 -9.20 -0.65
N HIS A 773 3.71 -9.28 0.55
CA HIS A 773 2.51 -8.53 0.90
C HIS A 773 2.71 -7.02 0.72
N LEU A 774 3.85 -6.46 1.14
CA LEU A 774 4.15 -5.04 1.00
C LEU A 774 3.92 -4.53 -0.44
N TYR A 775 4.44 -5.28 -1.42
CA TYR A 775 4.43 -4.93 -2.84
C TYR A 775 3.26 -5.52 -3.62
N THR A 776 2.29 -6.18 -2.96
CA THR A 776 1.09 -6.71 -3.62
C THR A 776 -0.17 -6.21 -2.90
N LEU A 777 -0.62 -6.93 -1.87
CA LEU A 777 -1.82 -6.60 -1.12
C LEU A 777 -1.70 -5.30 -0.34
N GLY A 778 -0.55 -5.02 0.28
CA GLY A 778 -0.28 -3.80 1.03
C GLY A 778 -0.36 -2.56 0.14
N ALA A 779 0.40 -2.55 -0.97
CA ALA A 779 0.32 -1.50 -1.98
C ALA A 779 -1.10 -1.33 -2.54
N ASN A 780 -1.81 -2.42 -2.85
CA ASN A 780 -3.18 -2.33 -3.34
C ASN A 780 -4.19 -1.90 -2.26
N PHE A 781 -3.97 -2.20 -0.98
CA PHE A 781 -4.76 -1.69 0.14
C PHE A 781 -4.59 -0.19 0.28
N ALA A 782 -3.33 0.28 0.16
CA ALA A 782 -3.01 1.69 0.13
C ALA A 782 -3.74 2.41 -1.01
N ALA A 783 -3.87 1.78 -2.19
CA ALA A 783 -4.60 2.28 -3.34
C ALA A 783 -6.14 2.02 -3.35
N ARG A 784 -6.71 1.39 -2.31
CA ARG A 784 -8.12 0.94 -2.27
C ARG A 784 -8.52 -0.01 -3.41
N ARG A 785 -7.60 -0.88 -3.82
CA ARG A 785 -7.77 -1.87 -4.90
C ARG A 785 -7.62 -3.32 -4.44
N GLU A 786 -7.41 -3.57 -3.15
CA GLU A 786 -7.16 -4.88 -2.55
C GLU A 786 -8.25 -5.93 -2.84
N ARG A 787 -9.48 -5.49 -3.11
CA ARG A 787 -10.62 -6.37 -3.44
C ARG A 787 -10.60 -6.87 -4.89
N THR A 788 -9.73 -6.31 -5.71
CA THR A 788 -9.70 -6.54 -7.16
C THR A 788 -8.29 -6.74 -7.71
N ARG A 789 -7.24 -6.55 -6.91
CA ARG A 789 -5.83 -6.58 -7.34
C ARG A 789 -4.95 -7.12 -6.20
N GLY A 790 -3.74 -7.57 -6.55
CA GLY A 790 -2.76 -8.06 -5.57
C GLY A 790 -2.92 -9.54 -5.19
N ARG A 791 -3.79 -10.29 -5.87
CA ARG A 791 -3.91 -11.76 -5.74
C ARG A 791 -4.06 -12.42 -7.09
N ILE A 792 -3.61 -13.68 -7.17
CA ILE A 792 -3.96 -14.60 -8.24
C ILE A 792 -5.19 -15.38 -7.78
N GLU A 793 -6.37 -14.82 -8.05
CA GLU A 793 -7.65 -15.37 -7.59
C GLU A 793 -8.74 -15.05 -8.62
N VAL A 794 -9.72 -15.95 -8.80
CA VAL A 794 -10.81 -15.74 -9.76
C VAL A 794 -11.57 -14.44 -9.43
N GLY A 795 -11.80 -13.62 -10.44
CA GLY A 795 -12.46 -12.31 -10.32
C GLY A 795 -11.50 -11.14 -10.08
N PHE A 796 -10.23 -11.41 -9.71
CA PHE A 796 -9.21 -10.37 -9.61
C PHE A 796 -8.70 -9.94 -10.98
N ALA A 797 -8.08 -8.76 -11.01
CA ALA A 797 -7.45 -8.21 -12.19
C ALA A 797 -6.28 -9.11 -12.62
N ALA A 798 -6.14 -9.28 -13.93
CA ALA A 798 -5.05 -10.01 -14.56
C ALA A 798 -3.77 -9.17 -14.62
N ASP A 799 -3.28 -8.77 -13.45
CA ASP A 799 -2.00 -8.10 -13.24
C ASP A 799 -1.03 -9.12 -12.64
N LEU A 800 0.03 -9.47 -13.37
CA LEU A 800 0.92 -10.60 -13.03
C LEU A 800 2.37 -10.27 -13.34
N THR A 801 3.28 -10.73 -12.48
CA THR A 801 4.73 -10.61 -12.66
C THR A 801 5.36 -11.99 -12.68
N VAL A 802 6.10 -12.31 -13.75
CA VAL A 802 6.76 -13.62 -13.90
C VAL A 802 8.25 -13.48 -13.66
N VAL A 803 8.79 -14.29 -12.74
CA VAL A 803 10.22 -14.31 -12.39
C VAL A 803 10.88 -15.63 -12.77
N SER A 804 12.19 -15.60 -13.02
CA SER A 804 12.99 -16.72 -13.53
C SER A 804 13.23 -17.85 -12.52
N GLU A 805 13.13 -17.58 -11.22
CA GLU A 805 13.58 -18.47 -10.15
C GLU A 805 12.57 -18.59 -9.02
N ASN A 806 12.66 -19.67 -8.22
CA ASN A 806 11.84 -19.84 -7.03
C ASN A 806 12.35 -18.98 -5.87
N ILE A 807 12.01 -17.69 -5.89
CA ILE A 807 12.40 -16.73 -4.86
C ILE A 807 11.76 -17.00 -3.48
N ALA A 808 10.74 -17.86 -3.39
CA ALA A 808 10.13 -18.22 -2.11
C ALA A 808 10.92 -19.32 -1.38
N ALA A 809 11.44 -20.29 -2.14
CA ALA A 809 12.25 -21.38 -1.60
C ALA A 809 13.66 -20.92 -1.18
N ASP A 810 14.26 -20.01 -1.93
CA ASP A 810 15.51 -19.34 -1.55
C ASP A 810 15.37 -17.81 -1.76
N PRO A 811 14.99 -17.05 -0.72
CA PRO A 811 14.86 -15.60 -0.83
C PRO A 811 16.17 -14.87 -1.17
N LYS A 812 17.35 -15.48 -1.07
CA LYS A 812 18.59 -14.85 -1.55
C LYS A 812 18.60 -14.66 -3.07
N CYS A 813 17.89 -15.53 -3.80
CA CYS A 813 17.71 -15.40 -5.25
C CYS A 813 16.94 -14.13 -5.65
N LEU A 814 16.33 -13.38 -4.73
CA LEU A 814 15.73 -12.07 -5.04
C LEU A 814 16.73 -11.10 -5.71
N LEU A 815 18.04 -11.23 -5.46
CA LEU A 815 19.07 -10.40 -6.08
C LEU A 815 19.48 -10.85 -7.49
N SER A 816 19.32 -12.12 -7.84
CA SER A 816 19.68 -12.69 -9.14
C SER A 816 18.50 -12.87 -10.08
N ALA A 817 17.29 -13.02 -9.53
CA ALA A 817 16.08 -13.26 -10.27
C ALA A 817 15.80 -12.16 -11.30
N GLN A 818 15.36 -12.58 -12.48
CA GLN A 818 14.97 -11.70 -13.57
C GLN A 818 13.47 -11.69 -13.73
N VAL A 819 12.91 -10.52 -14.03
CA VAL A 819 11.55 -10.40 -14.51
C VAL A 819 11.54 -10.79 -15.98
N THR A 820 10.83 -11.87 -16.28
CA THR A 820 10.78 -12.44 -17.64
C THR A 820 9.56 -11.95 -18.41
N GLN A 821 8.41 -11.82 -17.74
CA GLN A 821 7.17 -11.36 -18.37
C GLN A 821 6.33 -10.55 -17.38
N VAL A 822 5.54 -9.61 -17.90
CA VAL A 822 4.60 -8.82 -17.11
C VAL A 822 3.28 -8.70 -17.87
N PHE A 823 2.19 -9.00 -17.18
CA PHE A 823 0.84 -8.80 -17.68
C PHE A 823 0.18 -7.68 -16.90
N VAL A 824 -0.45 -6.74 -17.60
CA VAL A 824 -1.25 -5.67 -16.99
C VAL A 824 -2.59 -5.60 -17.69
N ALA A 825 -3.65 -5.67 -16.90
CA ALA A 825 -5.02 -5.76 -17.37
C ALA A 825 -5.23 -6.89 -18.40
N GLY A 826 -4.55 -8.02 -18.19
CA GLY A 826 -4.61 -9.20 -19.04
C GLY A 826 -3.84 -9.11 -20.35
N GLU A 827 -3.17 -7.99 -20.62
CA GLU A 827 -2.32 -7.80 -21.79
C GLU A 827 -0.85 -8.02 -21.45
N PRO A 828 -0.07 -8.74 -22.29
CA PRO A 828 1.37 -8.81 -22.12
C PRO A 828 1.98 -7.42 -22.39
N ARG A 829 2.65 -6.86 -21.39
CA ARG A 829 3.34 -5.56 -21.47
C ARG A 829 4.85 -5.70 -21.53
N LEU A 830 5.39 -6.79 -21.00
CA LEU A 830 6.78 -7.20 -21.14
C LEU A 830 6.85 -8.68 -21.55
N ASP A 831 7.65 -9.00 -22.56
CA ASP A 831 7.86 -10.35 -23.09
C ASP A 831 9.36 -10.69 -23.13
N ALA A 832 9.72 -11.87 -22.63
CA ALA A 832 11.08 -12.40 -22.56
C ALA A 832 11.75 -12.52 -23.94
N ALA A 833 10.97 -12.72 -25.01
CA ALA A 833 11.50 -12.82 -26.37
C ALA A 833 12.09 -11.50 -26.91
N ALA A 834 11.73 -10.36 -26.30
CA ALA A 834 12.21 -9.05 -26.72
C ALA A 834 13.50 -8.64 -25.99
N VAL A 835 13.47 -8.53 -24.65
CA VAL A 835 14.63 -8.34 -23.74
C VAL A 835 14.14 -8.60 -22.31
N PRO A 836 14.70 -9.54 -21.53
CA PRO A 836 14.33 -9.71 -20.12
C PRO A 836 14.65 -8.47 -19.28
N GLY A 837 13.93 -8.31 -18.17
CA GLY A 837 14.26 -7.30 -17.16
C GLY A 837 15.68 -7.50 -16.63
N PRO A 838 16.37 -6.43 -16.19
CA PRO A 838 17.69 -6.59 -15.60
C PRO A 838 17.60 -7.43 -14.33
N ALA A 839 18.60 -8.29 -14.10
CA ALA A 839 18.76 -8.90 -12.78
C ALA A 839 19.08 -7.79 -11.76
N VAL A 840 18.55 -7.90 -10.54
CA VAL A 840 18.66 -6.85 -9.53
C VAL A 840 20.13 -6.48 -9.24
N ASN A 841 21.00 -7.48 -9.13
CA ASN A 841 22.44 -7.29 -8.91
C ASN A 841 23.15 -6.48 -10.02
N THR A 842 22.71 -6.57 -11.28
CA THR A 842 23.31 -5.80 -12.38
C THR A 842 23.04 -4.29 -12.27
N VAL A 843 22.00 -3.92 -11.53
CA VAL A 843 21.64 -2.53 -11.26
C VAL A 843 22.37 -2.01 -10.02
N LEU A 844 22.56 -2.88 -9.02
CA LEU A 844 23.39 -2.59 -7.84
C LEU A 844 24.86 -2.33 -8.19
N HIS A 845 25.39 -2.91 -9.27
CA HIS A 845 26.78 -2.65 -9.70
C HIS A 845 26.97 -1.36 -10.50
N ARG A 846 25.90 -0.62 -10.85
CA ARG A 846 26.05 0.72 -11.45
C ARG A 846 26.61 1.78 -10.49
N SER A 847 26.68 1.48 -9.20
CA SER A 847 27.36 2.29 -8.18
C SER A 847 28.82 1.87 -7.91
N GLY A 848 29.39 0.96 -8.71
CA GLY A 848 30.83 0.71 -8.86
C GLY A 848 31.36 1.24 -10.22
N PRO A 849 32.69 1.32 -10.45
CA PRO A 849 33.25 2.06 -11.58
C PRO A 849 32.76 1.49 -12.92
N TYR A 850 31.95 2.30 -13.61
CA TYR A 850 31.52 2.26 -15.01
C TYR A 850 31.72 0.96 -15.81
N MET A 851 30.61 0.39 -16.28
CA MET A 851 30.59 -0.36 -17.54
C MET A 851 30.48 0.62 -18.71
N GLU A 852 31.42 0.47 -19.64
CA GLU A 852 31.64 1.28 -20.84
C GLU A 852 30.39 1.45 -21.71
N GLY A 853 30.21 2.67 -22.21
CA GLY A 853 29.21 2.96 -23.22
C GLY A 853 29.43 2.12 -24.47
N LYS A 854 28.33 1.61 -25.04
CA LYS A 854 28.28 1.04 -26.39
C LYS A 854 28.75 2.10 -27.40
N ASN A 855 30.06 2.11 -27.70
CA ASN A 855 30.71 2.42 -28.97
C ASN A 855 32.24 2.50 -28.78
N GLY A 856 32.96 1.41 -29.11
CA GLY A 856 34.29 1.51 -29.72
C GLY A 856 35.53 1.14 -28.89
N ARG A 857 35.88 -0.16 -28.94
CA ARG A 857 37.23 -0.78 -28.99
C ARG A 857 38.27 -0.37 -27.94
N PHE A 858 38.46 -1.24 -26.94
CA PHE A 858 39.80 -1.74 -26.62
C PHE A 858 39.79 -3.27 -26.49
N ARG A 859 40.85 -3.87 -27.05
CA ARG A 859 41.04 -5.30 -27.29
C ARG A 859 41.31 -6.06 -25.99
N ASP A 860 40.86 -7.30 -26.00
CA ASP A 860 41.27 -8.41 -25.14
C ASP A 860 42.75 -8.37 -24.76
N HIS A 861 43.05 -8.61 -23.48
CA HIS A 861 44.16 -9.49 -23.15
C HIS A 861 43.77 -10.46 -22.04
N LEU A 862 43.52 -11.69 -22.52
CA LEU A 862 43.60 -12.94 -21.79
C LEU A 862 44.84 -13.01 -20.90
N THR A 863 44.64 -13.64 -19.75
CA THR A 863 45.66 -14.23 -18.90
C THR A 863 46.71 -15.00 -19.69
N CYS A 864 47.98 -14.67 -19.48
CA CYS A 864 49.08 -15.62 -19.63
C CYS A 864 50.03 -15.43 -18.45
N GLY A 865 50.19 -16.49 -17.65
CA GLY A 865 51.23 -16.56 -16.65
C GLY A 865 52.63 -16.71 -17.28
N CYS A 866 53.61 -16.55 -16.40
CA CYS A 866 55.01 -16.97 -16.51
C CYS A 866 56.03 -15.96 -17.08
N HIS A 867 56.99 -15.66 -16.18
CA HIS A 867 58.42 -15.42 -16.39
C HIS A 867 58.98 -14.00 -16.60
N HIS A 868 59.67 -13.58 -15.53
CA HIS A 868 61.06 -13.11 -15.47
C HIS A 868 61.48 -11.76 -16.10
N HIS A 869 62.23 -11.06 -15.25
CA HIS A 869 63.34 -10.13 -15.50
C HIS A 869 63.08 -8.64 -15.77
N HIS A 870 63.53 -7.88 -14.76
CA HIS A 870 64.38 -6.70 -14.81
C HIS A 870 64.06 -5.56 -15.79
N GLY A 871 63.85 -4.37 -15.20
CA GLY A 871 64.55 -3.19 -15.69
C GLY A 871 63.77 -1.88 -15.63
N LYS A 872 64.09 -1.08 -14.60
CA LYS A 872 64.29 0.38 -14.64
C LYS A 872 63.13 1.31 -15.09
N ILE A 873 62.67 2.08 -14.10
CA ILE A 873 62.22 3.50 -14.12
C ILE A 873 63.28 4.36 -14.89
N PRO A 874 63.05 5.53 -15.56
CA PRO A 874 62.05 6.61 -15.34
C PRO A 874 61.41 7.27 -16.60
N TYR A 875 60.20 7.84 -16.46
CA TYR A 875 59.92 9.28 -16.31
C TYR A 875 58.41 9.53 -16.18
#